data_AF-A0A5D0RR62-F1
#
_entry.id   AF-A0A5D0RR62-F1
#
_cell.length_a   1.000
_cell.length_b   1.000
_cell.length_c   1.000
_cell.angle_alpha   90.00
_cell.angle_beta   90.00
_cell.angle_gamma   90.00
#
_symmetry.space_group_name_H-M   'P 1'
#
loop_
_entity.id
_entity.type
_entity.pdbx_description
1 polymer ?
#
loop_
_entity_poly.entity_id
_entity_poly.type
_entity_poly.pdbx_seq_one_letter_code
_entity_poly.pdbx_strand_id
1 'polypeptide(L)'
;MFRRLIALNDRYAATHLVLSGAPAELRNTDGETIGYVERVTVDQGRLRVSGWARAARITLVLGGNRAEIIPRLRREDVGASLGIPSEVGFDLDLPCTLDTLATCDAPGLLATPVPGGVEIYPLSLPLPAPGPARIKLFLRFLWVGFCLLPAVAGWFITRDPAYRAKVKRGLGLNTLHMAVPLESRLFLTGDANIDRIEPLAPCRITIVLPVYNALDLLKLALARIEEHTDLPWRLILIEDRSSDAAVRPFLRDWVESRQNSHDIELIENPENLGFIRSVNTGLAAAAAQPAPVDDTPEGPVILLNSDALVPAGWASRLVRPMLQHENVASVTPMSNDAEIFSSPAICARTLLTPGQGDAMDAVARTFHPEALLTPAPTGVGFCMALSRDWLVRAGALDPAFGRGYGEEVDWCQKVRALGGRHLGLAGLFVEHRGGESFGSTEKLVLVARNNDIIARRYPGYDLEIQDFIAADPMVTARLALGMAWAGSLGAQGAAPAPVPVYLAHSLGGGAENWLQERIAGDLETLGAAVVLRVGGSRRWQIELCAPSGITRGSSDDTAFVLRLLALLPRRRIVYSCGVGDPDPMSLPDILLSLRGHPDDRIEVLFHDFFPLSPSYTLLDFDGVYRGPVRRGRDDQAHRSAHPDGTPATLADWQDAWAPLVRAAEVLTVFSADSAAQVRAVWPALSRRIAIRPHALPQTLPVIEPPAPGAAPVIGVLGNIGRQKGAAVLQTLARRLESGAAQDLTSGGQNAPAQDRPNRTKPAGLVLIGNIDPAYALPKSVLVHGDYIPADIPELAARHGITHWLIPSIWPETFSYTTRETLATGLPVLAFDIGAQGEAVRAAPNGVPVPLRSTGPGEDAVGFAAAAILAALNGLSDRAELPPAAAPASPAEKEPS
;
A
#
# COMPACT_ATOMS: atom_id res chain seq x y z
N MET A 1 6.90 -34.43 5.14
CA MET A 1 5.98 -33.57 5.92
C MET A 1 6.74 -32.65 6.86
N PHE A 2 7.58 -33.19 7.76
CA PHE A 2 8.37 -32.41 8.73
C PHE A 2 9.22 -31.27 8.13
N ARG A 3 9.96 -31.53 7.03
CA ARG A 3 10.74 -30.49 6.33
C ARG A 3 9.90 -29.32 5.78
N ARG A 4 8.64 -29.57 5.38
CA ARG A 4 7.72 -28.52 4.91
C ARG A 4 7.21 -27.66 6.06
N LEU A 5 7.02 -28.27 7.23
CA LEU A 5 6.60 -27.55 8.44
C LEU A 5 7.71 -26.62 8.94
N ILE A 6 8.96 -27.08 8.90
CA ILE A 6 10.14 -26.27 9.24
C ILE A 6 10.25 -25.06 8.30
N ALA A 7 10.26 -25.29 6.98
CA ALA A 7 10.36 -24.18 6.02
C ALA A 7 9.20 -23.17 6.12
N LEU A 8 8.00 -23.63 6.48
CA LEU A 8 6.85 -22.74 6.69
C LEU A 8 6.98 -21.94 7.99
N ASN A 9 7.47 -22.57 9.07
CA ASN A 9 7.79 -21.88 10.32
C ASN A 9 8.87 -20.83 10.11
N ASP A 10 9.90 -21.12 9.31
CA ASP A 10 11.00 -20.19 9.07
C ASP A 10 10.50 -18.95 8.30
N ARG A 11 9.61 -19.14 7.32
CA ARG A 11 8.91 -18.03 6.64
C ARG A 11 8.00 -17.23 7.58
N TYR A 12 7.24 -17.91 8.42
CA TYR A 12 6.40 -17.27 9.43
C TYR A 12 7.25 -16.43 10.40
N ALA A 13 8.36 -16.99 10.87
CA ALA A 13 9.28 -16.30 11.75
C ALA A 13 9.92 -15.10 11.07
N ALA A 14 10.38 -15.20 9.82
CA ALA A 14 10.92 -14.07 9.07
C ALA A 14 9.90 -12.93 8.89
N THR A 15 8.62 -13.26 8.70
CA THR A 15 7.56 -12.26 8.49
C THR A 15 7.16 -11.55 9.78
N HIS A 16 7.10 -12.28 10.90
CA HIS A 16 6.56 -11.80 12.18
C HIS A 16 7.62 -11.42 13.21
N LEU A 17 8.91 -11.58 12.88
CA LEU A 17 10.00 -11.15 13.74
C LEU A 17 10.08 -9.62 13.72
N VAL A 18 9.89 -9.02 14.89
CA VAL A 18 10.17 -7.60 15.14
C VAL A 18 11.11 -7.52 16.33
N LEU A 19 12.31 -6.98 16.12
CA LEU A 19 13.26 -6.64 17.17
C LEU A 19 13.67 -5.19 17.01
N SER A 20 13.83 -4.48 18.12
CA SER A 20 14.35 -3.11 18.13
C SER A 20 15.59 -3.06 19.01
N GLY A 21 16.69 -2.58 18.44
CA GLY A 21 17.94 -2.33 19.14
C GLY A 21 17.95 -0.94 19.77
N ALA A 22 18.91 -0.71 20.67
CA ALA A 22 19.11 0.60 21.27
C ALA A 22 19.86 1.54 20.31
N PRO A 23 19.58 2.86 20.34
CA PRO A 23 20.43 3.85 19.68
C PRO A 23 21.87 3.77 20.20
N ALA A 24 22.83 4.14 19.35
CA ALA A 24 24.25 4.03 19.68
C ALA A 24 25.08 5.16 19.06
N GLU A 25 26.17 5.55 19.72
CA GLU A 25 27.07 6.61 19.24
C GLU A 25 28.18 6.04 18.36
N LEU A 26 28.52 6.76 17.29
CA LEU A 26 29.72 6.50 16.49
C LEU A 26 30.84 7.42 16.98
N ARG A 27 31.93 6.84 17.46
CA ARG A 27 33.08 7.56 18.02
C ARG A 27 34.35 7.27 17.25
N ASN A 28 35.18 8.30 17.07
CA ASN A 28 36.54 8.13 16.54
C ASN A 28 37.50 7.63 17.64
N THR A 29 38.75 7.33 17.26
CA THR A 29 39.78 6.85 18.20
C THR A 29 40.18 7.88 19.27
N ASP A 30 39.86 9.15 19.05
CA ASP A 30 40.09 10.24 20.01
C ASP A 30 38.92 10.44 20.98
N GLY A 31 37.84 9.66 20.83
CA GLY A 31 36.65 9.71 21.68
C GLY A 31 35.63 10.79 21.30
N GLU A 32 35.84 11.50 20.19
CA GLU A 32 34.87 12.45 19.62
C GLU A 32 33.71 11.70 18.96
N THR A 33 32.49 12.15 19.23
CA THR A 33 31.30 11.65 18.56
C THR A 33 31.21 12.23 17.16
N ILE A 34 31.26 11.35 16.18
CA ILE A 34 31.24 11.71 14.75
C ILE A 34 29.93 11.29 14.06
N GLY A 35 29.03 10.63 14.78
CA GLY A 35 27.73 10.21 14.28
C GLY A 35 26.86 9.54 15.34
N TYR A 36 25.60 9.33 15.02
CA TYR A 36 24.65 8.57 15.84
C TYR A 36 23.89 7.59 14.98
N VAL A 37 23.77 6.37 15.48
CA VAL A 37 22.79 5.38 15.04
C VAL A 37 21.51 5.63 15.82
N GLU A 38 20.48 6.11 15.14
CA GLU A 38 19.21 6.52 15.75
C GLU A 38 18.21 5.36 15.81
N ARG A 39 18.27 4.46 14.82
CA ARG A 39 17.33 3.34 14.71
C ARG A 39 18.06 2.08 14.26
N VAL A 40 17.87 1.00 15.02
CA VAL A 40 18.26 -0.36 14.67
C VAL A 40 17.01 -1.24 14.79
N THR A 41 16.50 -1.75 13.68
CA THR A 41 15.32 -2.64 13.70
C THR A 41 15.58 -3.90 12.90
N VAL A 42 15.02 -5.01 13.36
CA VAL A 42 14.85 -6.21 12.55
C VAL A 42 13.36 -6.37 12.32
N ASP A 43 12.91 -6.18 11.09
CA ASP A 43 11.53 -6.37 10.67
C ASP A 43 11.49 -6.97 9.26
N GLN A 44 10.45 -7.76 8.97
CA GLN A 44 10.24 -8.36 7.64
C GLN A 44 11.47 -9.11 7.07
N GLY A 45 12.28 -9.72 7.94
CA GLY A 45 13.49 -10.45 7.56
C GLY A 45 14.68 -9.59 7.15
N ARG A 46 14.69 -8.30 7.52
CA ARG A 46 15.81 -7.38 7.26
C ARG A 46 16.24 -6.65 8.54
N LEU A 47 17.53 -6.44 8.69
CA LEU A 47 18.12 -5.56 9.70
C LEU A 47 18.29 -4.19 9.05
N ARG A 48 17.58 -3.18 9.55
CA ARG A 48 17.71 -1.79 9.11
C ARG A 48 18.39 -0.95 10.16
N VAL A 49 19.31 -0.11 9.72
CA VAL A 49 20.15 0.76 10.53
C VAL A 49 20.16 2.14 9.90
N SER A 50 19.65 3.14 10.62
CA SER A 50 19.63 4.51 10.13
C SER A 50 20.11 5.49 11.20
N GLY A 51 20.64 6.61 10.72
CA GLY A 51 21.24 7.62 11.56
C GLY A 51 21.99 8.66 10.74
N TRP A 52 23.01 9.26 11.32
CA TRP A 52 23.89 10.21 10.64
C TRP A 52 25.34 10.04 11.07
N ALA A 53 26.29 10.37 10.19
CA ALA A 53 27.71 10.31 10.50
C ALA A 53 28.56 11.17 9.56
N ARG A 54 29.66 11.71 10.10
CA ARG A 54 30.74 12.39 9.37
C ARG A 54 31.78 11.37 8.91
N ALA A 55 31.43 10.53 7.94
CA ALA A 55 32.28 9.48 7.41
C ALA A 55 32.31 9.53 5.87
N ALA A 56 33.42 9.09 5.26
CA ALA A 56 33.49 8.92 3.81
C ALA A 56 32.54 7.81 3.34
N ARG A 57 32.46 6.73 4.13
CA ARG A 57 31.65 5.54 3.86
C ARG A 57 31.19 4.93 5.18
N ILE A 58 30.00 4.34 5.17
CA ILE A 58 29.51 3.48 6.24
C ILE A 58 29.20 2.11 5.67
N THR A 59 29.69 1.07 6.33
CA THR A 59 29.46 -0.33 6.00
C THR A 59 28.77 -1.03 7.15
N LEU A 60 27.55 -1.50 6.93
CA LEU A 60 26.85 -2.43 7.82
C LEU A 60 27.30 -3.86 7.49
N VAL A 61 27.59 -4.68 8.49
CA VAL A 61 28.07 -6.06 8.34
C VAL A 61 27.29 -7.01 9.24
N LEU A 62 26.80 -8.12 8.67
CA LEU A 62 26.15 -9.20 9.42
C LEU A 62 26.33 -10.53 8.70
N GLY A 63 26.90 -11.54 9.38
CA GLY A 63 26.98 -12.91 8.84
C GLY A 63 27.69 -13.02 7.47
N GLY A 64 28.70 -12.17 7.25
CA GLY A 64 29.42 -12.08 5.97
C GLY A 64 28.69 -11.32 4.86
N ASN A 65 27.47 -10.80 5.11
CA ASN A 65 26.83 -9.80 4.26
C ASN A 65 27.38 -8.42 4.60
N ARG A 66 27.52 -7.54 3.61
CA ARG A 66 27.89 -6.14 3.82
C ARG A 66 27.03 -5.21 2.98
N ALA A 67 26.59 -4.10 3.54
CA ALA A 67 25.93 -3.02 2.80
C ALA A 67 26.73 -1.75 3.04
N GLU A 68 27.12 -1.05 1.97
CA GLU A 68 27.97 0.14 2.05
C GLU A 68 27.27 1.34 1.40
N ILE A 69 27.33 2.51 2.06
CA ILE A 69 26.79 3.77 1.55
C ILE A 69 27.71 4.95 1.85
N ILE A 70 27.58 6.02 1.09
CA ILE A 70 28.14 7.34 1.40
C ILE A 70 27.04 8.14 2.11
N PRO A 71 27.24 8.62 3.35
CA PRO A 71 26.21 9.34 4.12
C PRO A 71 25.86 10.71 3.50
N ARG A 72 24.97 10.73 2.49
CA ARG A 72 24.54 11.96 1.78
C ARG A 72 23.07 12.31 1.97
N LEU A 73 22.33 11.54 2.78
CA LEU A 73 20.93 11.85 3.04
C LEU A 73 20.85 13.20 3.77
N ARG A 74 20.04 14.13 3.23
CA ARG A 74 19.89 15.46 3.83
C ARG A 74 19.18 15.37 5.19
N ARG A 75 19.85 15.90 6.20
CA ARG A 75 19.40 16.07 7.59
C ARG A 75 19.63 17.52 7.99
N GLU A 76 18.70 18.38 7.60
CA GLU A 76 18.73 19.82 7.91
C GLU A 76 18.61 20.08 9.41
N ASP A 77 17.89 19.22 10.12
CA ASP A 77 17.79 19.17 11.57
C ASP A 77 19.17 18.98 12.25
N VAL A 78 19.96 18.02 11.75
CA VAL A 78 21.30 17.72 12.27
C VAL A 78 22.30 18.80 11.86
N GLY A 79 22.26 19.21 10.59
CA GLY A 79 23.15 20.23 10.05
C GLY A 79 23.01 21.57 10.78
N ALA A 80 21.77 21.99 11.06
CA ALA A 80 21.48 23.21 11.81
C ALA A 80 21.86 23.10 13.29
N SER A 81 21.60 21.95 13.93
CA SER A 81 21.87 21.73 15.36
C SER A 81 23.36 21.66 15.68
N LEU A 82 24.17 21.06 14.78
CA LEU A 82 25.60 20.81 15.01
C LEU A 82 26.53 21.72 14.21
N GLY A 83 26.00 22.60 13.35
CA GLY A 83 26.79 23.50 12.51
C GLY A 83 27.62 22.78 11.44
N ILE A 84 27.11 21.66 10.91
CA ILE A 84 27.77 20.80 9.92
C ILE A 84 26.97 20.76 8.60
N PRO A 85 27.55 20.30 7.47
CA PRO A 85 26.80 20.09 6.24
C PRO A 85 25.58 19.20 6.46
N SER A 86 24.46 19.52 5.79
CA SER A 86 23.22 18.75 5.94
C SER A 86 23.29 17.35 5.32
N GLU A 87 24.25 17.08 4.44
CA GLU A 87 24.42 15.77 3.79
C GLU A 87 25.27 14.84 4.66
N VAL A 88 24.67 14.34 5.74
CA VAL A 88 25.35 13.47 6.73
C VAL A 88 24.53 12.24 7.13
N GLY A 89 23.27 12.14 6.67
CA GLY A 89 22.39 11.02 7.00
C GLY A 89 22.73 9.74 6.22
N PHE A 90 22.42 8.60 6.82
CA PHE A 90 22.49 7.29 6.19
C PHE A 90 21.32 6.41 6.59
N ASP A 91 20.97 5.48 5.70
CA ASP A 91 20.00 4.42 5.93
C ASP A 91 20.52 3.18 5.18
N LEU A 92 20.73 2.11 5.93
CA LEU A 92 21.34 0.88 5.48
C LEU A 92 20.47 -0.27 5.92
N ASP A 93 20.39 -1.31 5.11
CA ASP A 93 19.73 -2.53 5.50
C ASP A 93 20.42 -3.77 4.94
N LEU A 94 20.25 -4.89 5.64
CA LEU A 94 20.78 -6.20 5.26
C LEU A 94 19.72 -7.28 5.46
N PRO A 95 19.71 -8.33 4.62
CA PRO A 95 18.96 -9.54 4.91
C PRO A 95 19.36 -10.10 6.28
N CYS A 96 18.36 -10.34 7.13
CA CYS A 96 18.56 -10.74 8.52
C CYS A 96 17.51 -11.78 8.93
N THR A 97 17.94 -13.02 9.10
CA THR A 97 17.07 -14.10 9.59
C THR A 97 17.35 -14.41 11.06
N LEU A 98 16.39 -15.04 11.72
CA LEU A 98 16.53 -15.55 13.09
C LEU A 98 17.75 -16.48 13.25
N ASP A 99 18.05 -17.30 12.25
CA ASP A 99 19.23 -18.17 12.28
C ASP A 99 20.52 -17.37 12.06
N THR A 100 20.51 -16.32 11.22
CA THR A 100 21.68 -15.42 11.06
C THR A 100 22.01 -14.75 12.39
N LEU A 101 21.01 -14.21 13.09
CA LEU A 101 21.18 -13.60 14.42
C LEU A 101 21.61 -14.60 15.51
N ALA A 102 21.29 -15.89 15.34
CA ALA A 102 21.61 -16.91 16.32
C ALA A 102 22.99 -17.56 16.10
N THR A 103 23.54 -17.49 14.89
CA THR A 103 24.76 -18.22 14.49
C THR A 103 25.94 -17.33 14.15
N CYS A 104 25.70 -16.05 13.88
CA CYS A 104 26.75 -15.08 13.55
C CYS A 104 27.03 -14.13 14.73
N ASP A 105 28.18 -13.45 14.66
CA ASP A 105 28.49 -12.35 15.55
C ASP A 105 27.45 -11.22 15.45
N ALA A 106 27.38 -10.40 16.50
CA ALA A 106 26.48 -9.26 16.53
C ALA A 106 26.69 -8.34 15.31
N PRO A 107 25.63 -7.70 14.78
CA PRO A 107 25.78 -6.84 13.61
C PRO A 107 26.77 -5.72 13.88
N GLY A 108 27.71 -5.53 12.96
CA GLY A 108 28.74 -4.50 13.06
C GLY A 108 28.45 -3.34 12.12
N LEU A 109 28.73 -2.12 12.57
CA LEU A 109 28.74 -0.93 11.75
C LEU A 109 30.17 -0.39 11.70
N LEU A 110 30.74 -0.34 10.50
CA LEU A 110 32.06 0.18 10.22
C LEU A 110 31.91 1.54 9.53
N ALA A 111 32.75 2.50 9.88
CA ALA A 111 32.78 3.78 9.20
C ALA A 111 34.21 4.08 8.75
N THR A 112 34.36 4.48 7.49
CA THR A 112 35.64 4.93 6.94
C THR A 112 35.75 6.44 7.14
N PRO A 113 36.84 6.95 7.73
CA PRO A 113 37.00 8.38 7.92
C PRO A 113 37.08 9.12 6.59
N VAL A 114 36.68 10.40 6.61
CA VAL A 114 36.92 11.31 5.49
C VAL A 114 38.43 11.50 5.25
N PRO A 115 38.89 11.82 4.02
CA PRO A 115 40.31 12.02 3.75
C PRO A 115 40.96 13.02 4.73
N GLY A 116 42.00 12.60 5.45
CA GLY A 116 42.65 13.38 6.51
C GLY A 116 41.99 13.29 7.90
N GLY A 117 40.94 12.48 8.05
CA GLY A 117 40.23 12.24 9.31
C GLY A 117 40.81 11.10 10.15
N VAL A 118 40.40 11.06 11.42
CA VAL A 118 40.83 10.09 12.45
C VAL A 118 40.05 8.78 12.31
N GLU A 119 40.71 7.63 12.53
CA GLU A 119 40.06 6.31 12.47
C GLU A 119 38.84 6.19 13.38
N ILE A 120 37.88 5.36 12.97
CA ILE A 120 36.58 5.21 13.62
C ILE A 120 36.47 3.80 14.21
N TYR A 121 36.04 3.70 15.48
CA TYR A 121 35.85 2.40 16.10
C TYR A 121 34.71 1.62 15.42
N PRO A 122 34.91 0.31 15.13
CA PRO A 122 33.82 -0.58 14.78
C PRO A 122 32.75 -0.56 15.88
N LEU A 123 31.51 -0.28 15.50
CA LEU A 123 30.39 -0.26 16.42
C LEU A 123 29.63 -1.60 16.34
N SER A 124 29.55 -2.32 17.46
CA SER A 124 28.66 -3.47 17.57
C SER A 124 27.25 -2.98 17.91
N LEU A 125 26.26 -3.32 17.09
CA LEU A 125 24.89 -2.85 17.23
C LEU A 125 24.13 -3.71 18.24
N PRO A 126 23.61 -3.12 19.34
CA PRO A 126 22.95 -3.88 20.39
C PRO A 126 21.56 -4.32 19.94
N LEU A 127 21.38 -5.62 19.71
CA LEU A 127 20.08 -6.26 19.48
C LEU A 127 19.71 -7.18 20.66
N PRO A 128 18.42 -7.28 21.02
CA PRO A 128 17.97 -8.25 22.00
C PRO A 128 18.21 -9.69 21.53
N ALA A 129 18.50 -10.60 22.46
CA ALA A 129 18.79 -12.00 22.14
C ALA A 129 17.61 -12.66 21.40
N PRO A 130 17.87 -13.42 20.32
CA PRO A 130 16.79 -13.97 19.47
C PRO A 130 16.04 -15.15 20.12
N GLY A 131 16.59 -15.79 21.15
CA GLY A 131 16.05 -17.00 21.77
C GLY A 131 14.59 -16.89 22.27
N PRO A 132 14.26 -15.92 23.13
CA PRO A 132 12.89 -15.73 23.62
C PRO A 132 11.89 -15.42 22.49
N ALA A 133 12.29 -14.61 21.51
CA ALA A 133 11.47 -14.29 20.35
C ALA A 133 11.18 -15.55 19.49
N ARG A 134 12.20 -16.41 19.30
CA ARG A 134 12.07 -17.69 18.58
C ARG A 134 11.02 -18.61 19.21
N ILE A 135 11.08 -18.79 20.54
CA ILE A 135 10.14 -19.66 21.27
C ILE A 135 8.72 -19.10 21.17
N LYS A 136 8.54 -17.79 21.40
CA LYS A 136 7.22 -17.14 21.33
C LYS A 136 6.60 -17.25 19.94
N LEU A 137 7.39 -17.02 18.89
CA LEU A 137 6.93 -17.13 17.50
C LEU A 137 6.58 -18.57 17.13
N PHE A 138 7.39 -19.55 17.55
CA PHE A 138 7.12 -20.96 17.30
C PHE A 138 5.84 -21.45 17.98
N LEU A 139 5.61 -21.09 19.24
CA LEU A 139 4.36 -21.43 19.94
C LEU A 139 3.15 -20.78 19.27
N ARG A 140 3.27 -19.53 18.84
CA ARG A 140 2.21 -18.83 18.08
C ARG A 140 1.95 -19.50 16.73
N PHE A 141 3.00 -19.92 16.01
CA PHE A 141 2.89 -20.65 14.75
C PHE A 141 2.14 -21.97 14.93
N LEU A 142 2.46 -22.76 15.97
CA LEU A 142 1.74 -24.00 16.27
C LEU A 142 0.26 -23.76 16.56
N TRP A 143 -0.05 -22.74 17.38
CA TRP A 143 -1.44 -22.38 17.69
C TRP A 143 -2.24 -21.98 16.45
N VAL A 144 -1.68 -21.07 15.63
CA VAL A 144 -2.30 -20.63 14.38
C VAL A 144 -2.46 -21.82 13.42
N GLY A 145 -1.45 -22.67 13.30
CA GLY A 145 -1.49 -23.89 12.48
C GLY A 145 -2.62 -24.84 12.91
N PHE A 146 -2.82 -25.02 14.22
CA PHE A 146 -3.93 -25.81 14.76
C PHE A 146 -5.30 -25.22 14.37
N CYS A 147 -5.50 -23.91 14.51
CA CYS A 147 -6.74 -23.24 14.09
C CYS A 147 -7.02 -23.36 12.58
N LEU A 148 -5.99 -23.56 11.75
CA LEU A 148 -6.11 -23.65 10.29
C LEU A 148 -6.25 -25.08 9.76
N LEU A 149 -6.22 -26.11 10.62
CA LEU A 149 -6.37 -27.51 10.22
C LEU A 149 -7.59 -27.78 9.32
N PRO A 150 -8.79 -27.21 9.57
CA PRO A 150 -9.94 -27.40 8.69
C PRO A 150 -9.71 -26.86 7.27
N ALA A 151 -9.01 -25.73 7.14
CA ALA A 151 -8.68 -25.15 5.83
C ALA A 151 -7.61 -25.99 5.11
N VAL A 152 -6.62 -26.51 5.84
CA VAL A 152 -5.61 -27.42 5.30
C VAL A 152 -6.25 -28.71 4.81
N ALA A 153 -7.16 -29.29 5.59
CA ALA A 153 -7.91 -30.48 5.21
C ALA A 153 -8.78 -30.23 3.97
N GLY A 154 -9.50 -29.10 3.93
CA GLY A 154 -10.25 -28.65 2.76
C GLY A 154 -9.39 -28.60 1.50
N TRP A 155 -8.19 -27.99 1.56
CA TRP A 155 -7.24 -27.98 0.44
C TRP A 155 -6.84 -29.38 -0.02
N PHE A 156 -6.52 -30.31 0.90
CA PHE A 156 -6.11 -31.66 0.53
C PHE A 156 -7.23 -32.46 -0.14
N ILE A 157 -8.49 -32.17 0.21
CA ILE A 157 -9.68 -32.83 -0.34
C ILE A 157 -10.08 -32.24 -1.69
N THR A 158 -10.19 -30.90 -1.80
CA THR A 158 -10.79 -30.25 -2.96
C THR A 158 -9.78 -29.67 -3.95
N ARG A 159 -8.52 -29.47 -3.52
CA ARG A 159 -7.48 -28.70 -4.26
C ARG A 159 -7.93 -27.28 -4.67
N ASP A 160 -8.93 -26.74 -4.00
CA ASP A 160 -9.44 -25.38 -4.26
C ASP A 160 -8.45 -24.30 -3.76
N PRO A 161 -7.94 -23.43 -4.65
CA PRO A 161 -7.04 -22.33 -4.30
C PRO A 161 -7.52 -21.43 -3.14
N ALA A 162 -8.83 -21.32 -2.90
CA ALA A 162 -9.40 -20.54 -1.80
C ALA A 162 -8.94 -21.01 -0.42
N TYR A 163 -8.74 -22.31 -0.21
CA TYR A 163 -8.20 -22.85 1.04
C TYR A 163 -6.71 -22.51 1.22
N ARG A 164 -5.92 -22.51 0.14
CA ARG A 164 -4.52 -22.07 0.17
C ARG A 164 -4.41 -20.60 0.55
N ALA A 165 -5.28 -19.75 -0.01
CA ALA A 165 -5.39 -18.35 0.37
C ALA A 165 -5.77 -18.20 1.85
N LYS A 166 -6.74 -18.98 2.35
CA LYS A 166 -7.14 -18.98 3.77
C LYS A 166 -6.01 -19.37 4.72
N VAL A 167 -5.17 -20.34 4.36
CA VAL A 167 -4.00 -20.75 5.17
C VAL A 167 -2.93 -19.65 5.17
N LYS A 168 -2.62 -19.04 4.01
CA LYS A 168 -1.70 -17.88 3.95
C LYS A 168 -2.20 -16.70 4.78
N ARG A 169 -3.52 -16.40 4.71
CA ARG A 169 -4.19 -15.38 5.54
C ARG A 169 -4.00 -15.66 7.02
N GLY A 170 -4.32 -16.87 7.48
CA GLY A 170 -4.24 -17.20 8.90
C GLY A 170 -2.81 -17.15 9.44
N LEU A 171 -1.81 -17.48 8.62
CA LEU A 171 -0.39 -17.38 8.98
C LEU A 171 0.17 -15.96 8.85
N GLY A 172 -0.60 -14.98 8.39
CA GLY A 172 -0.12 -13.61 8.17
C GLY A 172 1.02 -13.52 7.16
N LEU A 173 1.08 -14.45 6.20
CA LEU A 173 2.10 -14.48 5.14
C LEU A 173 1.65 -13.69 3.88
N ASN A 174 0.61 -12.88 4.02
CA ASN A 174 0.15 -11.99 2.97
C ASN A 174 0.98 -10.71 3.01
N THR A 175 1.49 -10.30 1.85
CA THR A 175 2.32 -9.09 1.70
C THR A 175 1.52 -7.79 1.75
N LEU A 176 0.18 -7.85 1.74
CA LEU A 176 -0.71 -6.68 1.74
C LEU A 176 -1.52 -6.59 3.04
N HIS A 177 -1.62 -5.37 3.59
CA HIS A 177 -2.32 -5.08 4.84
C HIS A 177 -3.84 -5.33 4.67
N MET A 178 -4.44 -6.00 5.65
CA MET A 178 -5.86 -6.36 5.64
C MET A 178 -6.77 -5.13 5.72
N ALA A 179 -7.79 -5.10 4.86
CA ALA A 179 -8.79 -4.04 4.86
C ALA A 179 -9.95 -4.33 5.82
N VAL A 180 -10.46 -3.29 6.46
CA VAL A 180 -11.60 -3.35 7.40
C VAL A 180 -12.91 -3.62 6.61
N PRO A 181 -13.85 -4.44 7.13
CA PRO A 181 -15.15 -4.61 6.51
C PRO A 181 -15.92 -3.31 6.35
N LEU A 182 -16.51 -3.09 5.17
CA LEU A 182 -17.33 -1.92 4.89
C LEU A 182 -18.77 -2.09 5.36
N GLU A 183 -19.38 -1.01 5.85
CA GLU A 183 -20.77 -0.96 6.30
C GLU A 183 -21.71 -0.72 5.10
N SER A 184 -22.32 -1.79 4.60
CA SER A 184 -23.19 -1.75 3.41
C SER A 184 -24.41 -0.81 3.56
N ARG A 185 -24.82 -0.50 4.80
CA ARG A 185 -25.97 0.39 5.09
C ARG A 185 -25.61 1.88 5.04
N LEU A 186 -24.39 2.25 4.64
CA LEU A 186 -23.99 3.65 4.53
C LEU A 186 -24.96 4.45 3.64
N PHE A 187 -25.31 3.90 2.47
CA PHE A 187 -26.27 4.53 1.55
C PHE A 187 -27.69 4.05 1.83
N LEU A 188 -28.66 4.94 1.67
CA LEU A 188 -30.08 4.58 1.60
C LEU A 188 -30.31 3.67 0.36
N THR A 189 -31.00 2.52 0.53
CA THR A 189 -31.30 1.59 -0.58
C THR A 189 -32.79 1.23 -0.58
N GLY A 190 -33.44 1.25 -1.76
CA GLY A 190 -34.86 0.85 -1.92
C GLY A 190 -35.84 1.62 -1.03
N ASP A 191 -37.04 1.07 -0.78
CA ASP A 191 -38.18 1.65 -0.01
C ASP A 191 -37.87 2.19 1.42
N ALA A 192 -36.61 2.19 1.86
CA ALA A 192 -36.11 3.01 2.98
C ALA A 192 -36.07 4.49 2.56
N ASN A 193 -37.28 5.03 2.37
CA ASN A 193 -37.54 6.36 1.87
C ASN A 193 -36.93 7.41 2.80
N ILE A 194 -36.34 8.48 2.24
CA ILE A 194 -35.97 9.71 2.96
C ILE A 194 -37.17 10.22 3.79
N ASP A 195 -38.39 9.94 3.32
CA ASP A 195 -39.67 10.23 3.99
C ASP A 195 -39.85 9.55 5.37
N ARG A 196 -38.97 8.62 5.79
CA ARG A 196 -38.95 8.04 7.14
C ARG A 196 -38.00 8.72 8.12
N ILE A 197 -37.15 9.65 7.66
CA ILE A 197 -36.35 10.46 8.58
C ILE A 197 -37.31 11.47 9.21
N GLU A 198 -37.64 11.26 10.48
CA GLU A 198 -38.51 12.18 11.20
C GLU A 198 -37.92 13.60 11.15
N PRO A 199 -38.74 14.61 10.76
CA PRO A 199 -38.32 16.00 10.85
C PRO A 199 -37.91 16.31 12.29
N LEU A 200 -36.76 16.96 12.45
CA LEU A 200 -36.36 17.42 13.78
C LEU A 200 -37.37 18.47 14.25
N ALA A 201 -37.81 18.33 15.50
CA ALA A 201 -38.55 19.41 16.15
C ALA A 201 -37.69 20.69 16.10
N PRO A 202 -38.28 21.85 15.75
CA PRO A 202 -37.52 23.10 15.69
C PRO A 202 -36.86 23.36 17.05
N CYS A 203 -35.55 23.54 17.06
CA CYS A 203 -34.80 24.00 18.21
C CYS A 203 -33.86 25.12 17.77
N ARG A 204 -33.59 26.04 18.69
CA ARG A 204 -32.70 27.15 18.45
C ARG A 204 -31.28 26.76 18.83
N ILE A 205 -30.35 26.82 17.89
CA ILE A 205 -28.93 26.53 18.16
C ILE A 205 -28.16 27.80 18.53
N THR A 206 -27.14 27.66 19.36
CA THR A 206 -26.20 28.75 19.68
C THR A 206 -24.85 28.50 19.05
N ILE A 207 -24.41 29.37 18.15
CA ILE A 207 -23.08 29.28 17.53
C ILE A 207 -22.11 30.15 18.33
N VAL A 208 -20.98 29.58 18.75
CA VAL A 208 -19.88 30.28 19.42
C VAL A 208 -18.71 30.35 18.44
N LEU A 209 -18.37 31.56 18.00
CA LEU A 209 -17.40 31.81 16.94
C LEU A 209 -16.25 32.72 17.44
N PRO A 210 -15.11 32.16 17.87
CA PRO A 210 -13.93 32.94 18.16
C PRO A 210 -13.26 33.45 16.87
N VAL A 211 -12.79 34.70 16.90
CA VAL A 211 -12.16 35.38 15.77
C VAL A 211 -10.82 35.96 16.18
N TYR A 212 -9.79 35.61 15.40
CA TYR A 212 -8.47 36.22 15.45
C TYR A 212 -7.87 36.28 14.03
N ASN A 213 -7.85 37.47 13.42
CA ASN A 213 -7.35 37.72 12.06
C ASN A 213 -8.14 37.00 10.92
N ALA A 214 -7.49 36.79 9.77
CA ALA A 214 -8.00 36.09 8.58
C ALA A 214 -9.32 36.68 8.01
N LEU A 215 -9.37 38.01 7.84
CA LEU A 215 -10.58 38.75 7.45
C LEU A 215 -11.32 38.18 6.22
N ASP A 216 -10.61 37.79 5.17
CA ASP A 216 -11.25 37.28 3.95
C ASP A 216 -11.92 35.93 4.16
N LEU A 217 -11.31 35.07 4.98
CA LEU A 217 -11.87 33.78 5.34
C LEU A 217 -13.03 33.93 6.33
N LEU A 218 -12.90 34.85 7.29
CA LEU A 218 -13.96 35.22 8.22
C LEU A 218 -15.22 35.70 7.48
N LYS A 219 -15.08 36.57 6.48
CA LYS A 219 -16.19 37.02 5.63
C LYS A 219 -16.92 35.84 4.98
N LEU A 220 -16.16 34.89 4.45
CA LEU A 220 -16.71 33.70 3.81
C LEU A 220 -17.42 32.79 4.82
N ALA A 221 -16.84 32.58 6.01
CA ALA A 221 -17.45 31.79 7.07
C ALA A 221 -18.76 32.41 7.57
N LEU A 222 -18.79 33.72 7.84
CA LEU A 222 -20.01 34.44 8.25
C LEU A 222 -21.10 34.38 7.19
N ALA A 223 -20.76 34.57 5.91
CA ALA A 223 -21.71 34.43 4.81
C ALA A 223 -22.31 33.02 4.75
N ARG A 224 -21.49 31.97 4.90
CA ARG A 224 -21.99 30.59 4.97
C ARG A 224 -22.87 30.34 6.19
N ILE A 225 -22.55 30.88 7.36
CA ILE A 225 -23.43 30.76 8.53
C ILE A 225 -24.81 31.37 8.24
N GLU A 226 -24.84 32.58 7.65
CA GLU A 226 -26.09 33.28 7.31
C GLU A 226 -26.90 32.53 6.24
N GLU A 227 -26.25 32.04 5.18
CA GLU A 227 -26.92 31.44 4.01
C GLU A 227 -27.24 29.94 4.17
N HIS A 228 -26.44 29.19 4.94
CA HIS A 228 -26.48 27.73 4.95
C HIS A 228 -27.10 27.12 6.21
N THR A 229 -27.31 27.90 7.27
CA THR A 229 -27.86 27.40 8.54
C THR A 229 -29.38 27.23 8.43
N ASP A 230 -29.85 26.00 8.59
CA ASP A 230 -31.23 25.58 8.33
C ASP A 230 -32.12 25.47 9.58
N LEU A 231 -31.59 25.81 10.76
CA LEU A 231 -32.32 25.89 12.01
C LEU A 231 -32.39 27.33 12.51
N PRO A 232 -33.36 27.70 13.37
CA PRO A 232 -33.28 28.93 14.14
C PRO A 232 -31.92 29.00 14.88
N TRP A 233 -31.24 30.14 14.79
CA TRP A 233 -29.89 30.27 15.36
C TRP A 233 -29.66 31.62 16.00
N ARG A 234 -28.65 31.65 16.87
CA ARG A 234 -28.02 32.86 17.40
C ARG A 234 -26.51 32.72 17.33
N LEU A 235 -25.80 33.84 17.35
CA LEU A 235 -24.35 33.87 17.24
C LEU A 235 -23.73 34.65 18.40
N ILE A 236 -22.82 34.01 19.13
CA ILE A 236 -21.93 34.65 20.09
C ILE A 236 -20.57 34.75 19.41
N LEU A 237 -20.22 35.96 19.01
CA LEU A 237 -19.02 36.28 18.25
C LEU A 237 -17.97 36.85 19.21
N ILE A 238 -16.80 36.22 19.31
CA ILE A 238 -15.74 36.65 20.24
C ILE A 238 -14.55 37.18 19.45
N GLU A 239 -14.39 38.50 19.43
CA GLU A 239 -13.24 39.16 18.81
C GLU A 239 -12.06 39.18 19.78
N ASP A 240 -11.05 38.33 19.53
CA ASP A 240 -9.93 38.10 20.44
C ASP A 240 -8.72 39.01 20.17
N ARG A 241 -8.99 40.31 20.04
CA ARG A 241 -7.97 41.34 19.80
C ARG A 241 -7.07 41.00 18.60
N SER A 242 -7.69 40.85 17.43
CA SER A 242 -7.02 40.66 16.14
C SER A 242 -5.94 41.71 15.91
N SER A 243 -4.80 41.26 15.40
CA SER A 243 -3.70 42.14 15.00
C SER A 243 -3.97 42.86 13.67
N ASP A 244 -4.80 42.25 12.81
CA ASP A 244 -5.34 42.92 11.64
C ASP A 244 -6.36 43.99 12.07
N ALA A 245 -5.99 45.25 11.86
CA ALA A 245 -6.79 46.41 12.25
C ALA A 245 -8.14 46.50 11.53
N ALA A 246 -8.33 45.78 10.42
CA ALA A 246 -9.58 45.79 9.65
C ALA A 246 -10.66 44.85 10.24
N VAL A 247 -10.29 43.86 11.05
CA VAL A 247 -11.24 42.84 11.55
C VAL A 247 -12.26 43.43 12.50
N ARG A 248 -11.82 44.17 13.52
CA ARG A 248 -12.73 44.71 14.55
C ARG A 248 -13.75 45.72 13.98
N PRO A 249 -13.36 46.71 13.15
CA PRO A 249 -14.32 47.58 12.48
C PRO A 249 -15.31 46.78 11.61
N PHE A 250 -14.81 45.83 10.81
CA PHE A 250 -15.66 44.99 9.98
C PHE A 250 -16.71 44.21 10.80
N LEU A 251 -16.32 43.61 11.93
CA LEU A 251 -17.26 42.88 12.78
C LEU A 251 -18.33 43.79 13.38
N ARG A 252 -17.97 44.99 13.84
CA ARG A 252 -18.94 45.97 14.36
C ARG A 252 -19.97 46.33 13.29
N ASP A 253 -19.50 46.68 12.09
CA ASP A 253 -20.37 47.04 10.96
C ASP A 253 -21.25 45.85 10.55
N TRP A 254 -20.68 44.65 10.51
CA TRP A 254 -21.41 43.43 10.18
C TRP A 254 -22.51 43.14 11.21
N VAL A 255 -22.21 43.21 12.51
CA VAL A 255 -23.20 43.00 13.58
C VAL A 255 -24.29 44.06 13.55
N GLU A 256 -23.93 45.35 13.46
CA GLU A 256 -24.88 46.46 13.41
C GLU A 256 -25.90 46.29 12.27
N SER A 257 -25.42 45.88 11.08
CA SER A 257 -26.29 45.64 9.93
C SER A 257 -27.25 44.44 10.04
N ARG A 258 -27.08 43.55 11.03
CA ARG A 258 -27.94 42.37 11.29
C ARG A 258 -28.73 42.41 12.60
N GLN A 259 -28.58 43.44 13.43
CA GLN A 259 -29.24 43.50 14.74
C GLN A 259 -30.78 43.36 14.69
N ASN A 260 -31.41 43.67 13.55
CA ASN A 260 -32.86 43.56 13.36
C ASN A 260 -33.31 42.20 12.78
N SER A 261 -32.40 41.38 12.28
CA SER A 261 -32.73 40.09 11.62
C SER A 261 -32.23 38.87 12.37
N HIS A 262 -31.17 38.99 13.17
CA HIS A 262 -30.58 37.87 13.91
C HIS A 262 -30.16 38.28 15.33
N ASP A 263 -30.24 37.32 16.26
CA ASP A 263 -29.68 37.48 17.60
C ASP A 263 -28.17 37.23 17.56
N ILE A 264 -27.41 38.32 17.61
CA ILE A 264 -25.96 38.32 17.53
C ILE A 264 -25.39 39.12 18.70
N GLU A 265 -24.55 38.46 19.48
CA GLU A 265 -23.82 39.04 20.61
C GLU A 265 -22.34 39.15 20.24
N LEU A 266 -21.80 40.37 20.18
CA LEU A 266 -20.38 40.62 19.96
C LEU A 266 -19.67 40.88 21.28
N ILE A 267 -18.69 40.04 21.60
CA ILE A 267 -17.81 40.16 22.76
C ILE A 267 -16.42 40.55 22.26
N GLU A 268 -15.95 41.74 22.61
CA GLU A 268 -14.62 42.23 22.25
C GLU A 268 -13.66 42.09 23.43
N ASN A 269 -12.65 41.24 23.30
CA ASN A 269 -11.64 41.12 24.34
C ASN A 269 -10.74 42.38 24.37
N PRO A 270 -10.37 42.87 25.57
CA PRO A 270 -9.47 44.02 25.70
C PRO A 270 -8.03 43.69 25.28
N GLU A 271 -7.63 42.43 25.43
CA GLU A 271 -6.33 41.87 25.05
C GLU A 271 -6.51 40.52 24.35
N ASN A 272 -5.46 39.98 23.73
CA ASN A 272 -5.51 38.64 23.13
C ASN A 272 -5.44 37.60 24.24
N LEU A 273 -6.60 37.00 24.58
CA LEU A 273 -6.75 36.00 25.63
C LEU A 273 -6.41 34.59 25.14
N GLY A 274 -6.31 34.40 23.82
CA GLY A 274 -6.11 33.13 23.16
C GLY A 274 -7.40 32.31 23.06
N PHE A 275 -7.35 31.30 22.18
CA PHE A 275 -8.50 30.46 21.80
C PHE A 275 -9.31 29.96 23.00
N ILE A 276 -8.67 29.29 23.96
CA ILE A 276 -9.36 28.62 25.07
C ILE A 276 -10.16 29.62 25.93
N ARG A 277 -9.56 30.75 26.29
CA ARG A 277 -10.22 31.75 27.14
C ARG A 277 -11.36 32.46 26.40
N SER A 278 -11.15 32.79 25.14
CA SER A 278 -12.16 33.38 24.26
C SER A 278 -13.36 32.46 24.07
N VAL A 279 -13.10 31.18 23.80
CA VAL A 279 -14.14 30.14 23.69
C VAL A 279 -14.87 29.97 25.02
N ASN A 280 -14.16 29.91 26.15
CA ASN A 280 -14.81 29.80 27.47
C ASN A 280 -15.74 30.97 27.79
N THR A 281 -15.38 32.20 27.41
CA THR A 281 -16.28 33.36 27.54
C THR A 281 -17.56 33.13 26.74
N GLY A 282 -17.45 32.68 25.49
CA GLY A 282 -18.60 32.37 24.64
C GLY A 282 -19.45 31.20 25.17
N LEU A 283 -18.82 30.12 25.60
CA LEU A 283 -19.51 28.96 26.19
C LEU A 283 -20.23 29.30 27.50
N ALA A 284 -19.64 30.16 28.33
CA ALA A 284 -20.28 30.65 29.55
C ALA A 284 -21.50 31.51 29.23
N ALA A 285 -21.41 32.40 28.24
CA ALA A 285 -22.55 33.19 27.77
C ALA A 285 -23.68 32.30 27.20
N ALA A 286 -23.32 31.26 26.43
CA ALA A 286 -24.28 30.28 25.94
C ALA A 286 -24.95 29.46 27.07
N ALA A 287 -24.20 29.11 28.12
CA ALA A 287 -24.71 28.35 29.25
C ALA A 287 -25.61 29.20 30.18
N ALA A 288 -25.28 30.48 30.39
CA ALA A 288 -25.87 31.33 31.41
C ALA A 288 -27.33 31.75 31.16
N GLN A 289 -27.87 31.61 29.95
CA GLN A 289 -29.18 32.19 29.63
C GLN A 289 -30.38 31.34 30.07
N PRO A 290 -31.33 31.92 30.81
CA PRO A 290 -32.65 31.33 31.05
C PRO A 290 -33.77 32.11 30.32
N ALA A 291 -34.79 31.35 29.92
CA ALA A 291 -36.04 31.72 29.27
C ALA A 291 -35.97 31.92 27.73
N PRO A 292 -36.75 31.13 26.96
CA PRO A 292 -36.95 31.31 25.53
C PRO A 292 -37.43 32.73 25.18
N VAL A 293 -36.94 33.29 24.07
CA VAL A 293 -37.45 34.57 23.51
C VAL A 293 -38.85 34.38 22.89
N ASP A 294 -39.16 33.15 22.48
CA ASP A 294 -40.42 32.68 21.92
C ASP A 294 -40.68 31.20 22.31
N ASP A 295 -41.69 30.52 21.79
CA ASP A 295 -41.96 29.11 22.12
C ASP A 295 -40.91 28.11 21.57
N THR A 296 -39.83 28.56 20.93
CA THR A 296 -38.78 27.68 20.38
C THR A 296 -37.86 27.19 21.50
N PRO A 297 -37.69 25.86 21.67
CA PRO A 297 -36.78 25.33 22.68
C PRO A 297 -35.32 25.65 22.35
N GLU A 298 -34.56 26.06 23.37
CA GLU A 298 -33.11 26.22 23.27
C GLU A 298 -32.44 24.84 23.10
N GLY A 299 -31.55 24.75 22.11
CA GLY A 299 -30.91 23.53 21.66
C GLY A 299 -29.40 23.47 21.98
N PRO A 300 -28.66 22.62 21.25
CA PRO A 300 -27.21 22.48 21.42
C PRO A 300 -26.41 23.75 21.12
N VAL A 301 -25.22 23.84 21.70
CA VAL A 301 -24.23 24.89 21.48
C VAL A 301 -23.19 24.37 20.47
N ILE A 302 -22.84 25.14 19.46
CA ILE A 302 -21.88 24.74 18.42
C ILE A 302 -20.64 25.63 18.56
N LEU A 303 -19.51 25.00 18.88
CA LEU A 303 -18.20 25.62 18.73
C LEU A 303 -17.81 25.54 17.25
N LEU A 304 -17.58 26.69 16.63
CA LEU A 304 -17.24 26.79 15.22
C LEU A 304 -16.04 27.73 15.05
N ASN A 305 -15.00 27.30 14.35
CA ASN A 305 -13.89 28.18 14.01
C ASN A 305 -14.25 29.13 12.86
N SER A 306 -13.58 30.28 12.82
CA SER A 306 -13.76 31.31 11.77
C SER A 306 -13.21 30.92 10.39
N ASP A 307 -12.67 29.72 10.26
CA ASP A 307 -12.15 29.10 9.04
C ASP A 307 -12.83 27.78 8.67
N ALA A 308 -13.93 27.46 9.35
CA ALA A 308 -14.80 26.33 9.02
C ALA A 308 -15.89 26.77 8.03
N LEU A 309 -15.89 26.16 6.84
CA LEU A 309 -16.82 26.47 5.77
C LEU A 309 -17.99 25.48 5.79
N VAL A 310 -19.03 25.83 6.54
CA VAL A 310 -20.23 24.98 6.69
C VAL A 310 -21.00 24.84 5.37
N PRO A 311 -21.43 23.64 4.96
CA PRO A 311 -22.22 23.43 3.75
C PRO A 311 -23.71 23.74 3.99
N ALA A 312 -24.51 23.85 2.92
CA ALA A 312 -25.96 24.06 3.02
C ALA A 312 -26.65 22.98 3.89
N GLY A 313 -27.52 23.39 4.81
CA GLY A 313 -28.31 22.48 5.66
C GLY A 313 -27.45 21.66 6.64
N TRP A 314 -26.39 22.25 7.16
CA TRP A 314 -25.44 21.57 8.05
C TRP A 314 -25.95 21.42 9.48
N ALA A 315 -26.64 22.43 10.01
CA ALA A 315 -26.93 22.55 11.44
C ALA A 315 -27.88 21.44 11.91
N SER A 316 -28.97 21.22 11.19
CA SER A 316 -29.92 20.13 11.51
C SER A 316 -29.25 18.75 11.48
N ARG A 317 -28.33 18.51 10.55
CA ARG A 317 -27.57 17.27 10.45
C ARG A 317 -26.60 17.11 11.62
N LEU A 318 -25.88 18.17 12.00
CA LEU A 318 -24.90 18.13 13.09
C LEU A 318 -25.55 17.84 14.44
N VAL A 319 -26.69 18.47 14.74
CA VAL A 319 -27.34 18.34 16.06
C VAL A 319 -28.26 17.11 16.16
N ARG A 320 -28.66 16.50 15.05
CA ARG A 320 -29.60 15.36 15.02
C ARG A 320 -29.27 14.26 16.04
N PRO A 321 -28.04 13.73 16.11
CA PRO A 321 -27.73 12.65 17.04
C PRO A 321 -27.93 13.05 18.51
N MET A 322 -27.77 14.33 18.83
CA MET A 322 -27.92 14.85 20.20
C MET A 322 -29.38 14.99 20.59
N LEU A 323 -30.24 15.30 19.63
CA LEU A 323 -31.68 15.43 19.82
C LEU A 323 -32.37 14.07 19.90
N GLN A 324 -31.76 13.02 19.33
CA GLN A 324 -32.30 11.66 19.34
C GLN A 324 -31.75 10.78 20.47
N HIS A 325 -30.58 11.14 21.04
CA HIS A 325 -29.89 10.32 22.04
C HIS A 325 -29.40 11.19 23.21
N GLU A 326 -30.06 11.09 24.36
CA GLU A 326 -29.78 11.93 25.55
C GLU A 326 -28.34 11.82 26.08
N ASN A 327 -27.67 10.68 25.85
CA ASN A 327 -26.30 10.45 26.32
C ASN A 327 -25.22 10.98 25.37
N VAL A 328 -25.58 11.62 24.25
CA VAL A 328 -24.63 12.22 23.32
C VAL A 328 -24.26 13.61 23.82
N ALA A 329 -23.01 13.76 24.24
CA ALA A 329 -22.48 15.00 24.77
C ALA A 329 -21.85 15.87 23.69
N SER A 330 -21.26 15.28 22.65
CA SER A 330 -20.77 16.02 21.50
C SER A 330 -20.86 15.27 20.19
N VAL A 331 -20.91 16.02 19.10
CA VAL A 331 -20.86 15.52 17.73
C VAL A 331 -19.86 16.34 16.92
N THR A 332 -18.98 15.64 16.18
CA THR A 332 -17.99 16.25 15.29
C THR A 332 -18.19 15.72 13.86
N PRO A 333 -18.29 16.58 12.84
CA PRO A 333 -18.42 16.15 11.45
C PRO A 333 -17.09 15.65 10.87
N MET A 334 -17.16 14.96 9.74
CA MET A 334 -15.98 14.68 8.94
C MET A 334 -15.41 15.99 8.36
N SER A 335 -14.09 16.03 8.13
CA SER A 335 -13.41 17.19 7.52
C SER A 335 -12.19 16.77 6.71
N ASN A 336 -11.56 17.72 6.03
CA ASN A 336 -10.25 17.55 5.40
C ASN A 336 -9.09 17.71 6.40
N ASP A 337 -9.35 18.27 7.59
CA ASP A 337 -8.35 18.50 8.64
C ASP A 337 -8.99 18.44 10.03
N ALA A 338 -9.33 17.22 10.47
CA ALA A 338 -9.97 16.96 11.77
C ALA A 338 -9.49 15.65 12.40
N GLU A 339 -8.16 15.44 12.41
CA GLU A 339 -7.50 14.29 13.04
C GLU A 339 -8.15 12.94 12.66
N ILE A 340 -8.71 12.20 13.63
CA ILE A 340 -9.36 10.89 13.44
C ILE A 340 -10.62 10.95 12.55
N PHE A 341 -11.15 12.14 12.27
CA PHE A 341 -12.27 12.41 11.35
C PHE A 341 -11.83 12.93 9.97
N SER A 342 -10.53 12.94 9.67
CA SER A 342 -9.98 13.47 8.41
C SER A 342 -10.22 12.56 7.19
N SER A 343 -10.78 13.08 6.11
CA SER A 343 -10.94 12.40 4.82
C SER A 343 -10.19 13.17 3.73
N PRO A 344 -9.56 12.50 2.74
CA PRO A 344 -9.61 11.07 2.38
C PRO A 344 -8.80 10.11 3.27
N ALA A 345 -7.83 10.58 4.05
CA ALA A 345 -6.95 9.74 4.88
C ALA A 345 -7.01 10.16 6.35
N ILE A 346 -7.15 9.18 7.24
CA ILE A 346 -7.25 9.41 8.69
C ILE A 346 -5.99 10.09 9.21
N CYS A 347 -6.14 11.08 10.10
CA CYS A 347 -5.06 11.87 10.70
C CYS A 347 -4.13 12.57 9.68
N ALA A 348 -4.58 12.76 8.43
CA ALA A 348 -3.79 13.41 7.39
C ALA A 348 -4.57 14.56 6.76
N ARG A 349 -4.06 15.78 6.95
CA ARG A 349 -4.61 17.00 6.34
C ARG A 349 -4.58 16.90 4.82
N THR A 350 -5.68 17.26 4.19
CA THR A 350 -5.76 17.42 2.74
C THR A 350 -6.18 18.85 2.39
N LEU A 351 -5.46 19.48 1.46
CA LEU A 351 -5.80 20.81 0.97
C LEU A 351 -6.95 20.71 -0.03
N LEU A 352 -7.97 21.55 0.17
CA LEU A 352 -9.13 21.64 -0.70
C LEU A 352 -9.12 22.95 -1.49
N THR A 353 -9.48 22.85 -2.76
CA THR A 353 -9.80 23.99 -3.62
C THR A 353 -11.29 24.34 -3.49
N PRO A 354 -11.69 25.60 -3.80
CA PRO A 354 -13.08 26.03 -3.64
C PRO A 354 -14.09 25.06 -4.28
N GLY A 355 -15.12 24.69 -3.53
CA GLY A 355 -16.19 23.80 -3.97
C GLY A 355 -15.94 22.31 -3.75
N GLN A 356 -14.71 21.88 -3.46
CA GLN A 356 -14.44 20.47 -3.18
C GLN A 356 -15.05 20.02 -1.84
N GLY A 357 -15.02 20.87 -0.81
CA GLY A 357 -15.71 20.59 0.46
C GLY A 357 -17.22 20.39 0.27
N ASP A 358 -17.85 21.21 -0.57
CA ASP A 358 -19.27 21.10 -0.90
C ASP A 358 -19.58 19.83 -1.73
N ALA A 359 -18.68 19.45 -2.65
CA ALA A 359 -18.82 18.21 -3.42
C ALA A 359 -18.74 16.96 -2.52
N MET A 360 -17.86 16.98 -1.51
CA MET A 360 -17.78 15.93 -0.50
C MET A 360 -19.05 15.90 0.37
N ASP A 361 -19.56 17.06 0.81
CA ASP A 361 -20.81 17.13 1.59
C ASP A 361 -22.03 16.67 0.79
N ALA A 362 -22.08 16.94 -0.51
CA ALA A 362 -23.16 16.47 -1.37
C ALA A 362 -23.30 14.94 -1.32
N VAL A 363 -22.18 14.22 -1.25
CA VAL A 363 -22.15 12.77 -1.01
C VAL A 363 -22.50 12.44 0.44
N ALA A 364 -21.93 13.15 1.42
CA ALA A 364 -22.22 12.94 2.84
C ALA A 364 -23.72 12.99 3.15
N ARG A 365 -24.44 13.92 2.53
CA ARG A 365 -25.90 14.10 2.67
C ARG A 365 -26.71 12.88 2.23
N THR A 366 -26.16 12.02 1.37
CA THR A 366 -26.82 10.78 0.91
C THR A 366 -26.71 9.62 1.89
N PHE A 367 -25.89 9.78 2.94
CA PHE A 367 -25.68 8.74 3.93
C PHE A 367 -26.88 8.59 4.85
N HIS A 368 -27.14 7.37 5.31
CA HIS A 368 -28.15 7.11 6.30
C HIS A 368 -27.76 7.80 7.63
N PRO A 369 -28.63 8.63 8.24
CA PRO A 369 -28.27 9.47 9.39
C PRO A 369 -27.84 8.67 10.64
N GLU A 370 -28.44 7.49 10.87
CA GLU A 370 -28.04 6.60 11.96
C GLU A 370 -26.88 5.63 11.60
N ALA A 371 -26.41 5.63 10.34
CA ALA A 371 -25.28 4.78 9.98
C ALA A 371 -23.98 5.43 10.46
N LEU A 372 -23.08 4.61 11.02
CA LEU A 372 -21.76 5.04 11.47
C LEU A 372 -21.76 6.17 12.52
N LEU A 373 -22.78 6.22 13.39
CA LEU A 373 -22.75 7.01 14.63
C LEU A 373 -21.79 6.36 15.65
N THR A 374 -20.49 6.45 15.35
CA THR A 374 -19.44 5.76 16.07
C THR A 374 -19.01 6.56 17.30
N PRO A 375 -19.00 5.95 18.51
CA PRO A 375 -18.36 6.53 19.68
C PRO A 375 -16.87 6.77 19.44
N ALA A 376 -16.42 8.00 19.65
CA ALA A 376 -15.03 8.40 19.53
C ALA A 376 -14.44 8.71 20.92
N PRO A 377 -13.12 8.52 21.11
CA PRO A 377 -12.45 8.89 22.35
C PRO A 377 -12.45 10.41 22.60
N THR A 378 -12.60 11.22 21.54
CA THR A 378 -12.67 12.69 21.63
C THR A 378 -13.43 13.28 20.45
N GLY A 379 -13.85 14.55 20.58
CA GLY A 379 -14.31 15.40 19.48
C GLY A 379 -13.22 16.37 19.05
N VAL A 380 -13.43 17.08 17.93
CA VAL A 380 -12.44 18.07 17.41
C VAL A 380 -13.08 19.45 17.37
N GLY A 381 -12.43 20.43 18.00
CA GLY A 381 -13.00 21.74 18.30
C GLY A 381 -13.23 22.70 17.12
N PHE A 382 -12.83 22.36 15.89
CA PHE A 382 -13.02 23.25 14.73
C PHE A 382 -14.50 23.44 14.35
N CYS A 383 -15.30 22.39 14.56
CA CYS A 383 -16.74 22.34 14.35
C CYS A 383 -17.29 21.23 15.26
N MET A 384 -17.78 21.59 16.43
CA MET A 384 -18.21 20.64 17.46
C MET A 384 -19.52 21.09 18.07
N ALA A 385 -20.58 20.29 17.91
CA ALA A 385 -21.80 20.49 18.66
C ALA A 385 -21.66 19.91 20.06
N LEU A 386 -22.12 20.65 21.06
CA LEU A 386 -22.05 20.38 22.49
C LEU A 386 -23.46 20.40 23.06
N SER A 387 -23.79 19.37 23.83
CA SER A 387 -25.09 19.32 24.51
C SER A 387 -25.06 20.35 25.62
N ARG A 388 -26.10 21.17 25.70
CA ARG A 388 -26.20 22.22 26.70
C ARG A 388 -26.13 21.66 28.11
N ASP A 389 -26.82 20.56 28.38
CA ASP A 389 -26.81 19.90 29.68
C ASP A 389 -25.42 19.37 30.06
N TRP A 390 -24.71 18.79 29.09
CA TRP A 390 -23.34 18.31 29.30
C TRP A 390 -22.35 19.45 29.46
N LEU A 391 -22.52 20.56 28.73
CA LEU A 391 -21.71 21.78 28.88
C LEU A 391 -21.85 22.37 30.29
N VAL A 392 -23.08 22.50 30.78
CA VAL A 392 -23.36 22.99 32.15
C VAL A 392 -22.77 22.06 33.21
N ARG A 393 -22.82 20.74 33.00
CA ARG A 393 -22.29 19.74 33.95
C ARG A 393 -20.77 19.65 33.97
N ALA A 394 -20.12 19.68 32.82
CA ALA A 394 -18.67 19.46 32.69
C ALA A 394 -17.85 20.71 32.98
N GLY A 395 -18.44 21.90 32.77
CA GLY A 395 -17.78 23.17 32.94
C GLY A 395 -16.94 23.57 31.72
N ALA A 396 -16.09 24.59 31.94
CA ALA A 396 -15.26 25.22 30.92
C ALA A 396 -14.09 24.33 30.44
N LEU A 397 -13.57 24.64 29.25
CA LEU A 397 -12.30 24.10 28.76
C LEU A 397 -11.16 24.52 29.69
N ASP A 398 -10.19 23.63 29.96
CA ASP A 398 -9.14 23.91 30.95
C ASP A 398 -8.09 24.91 30.41
N PRO A 399 -7.92 26.10 31.02
CA PRO A 399 -6.92 27.07 30.58
C PRO A 399 -5.48 26.60 30.72
N ALA A 400 -5.20 25.49 31.41
CA ALA A 400 -3.87 24.89 31.54
C ALA A 400 -3.25 24.52 30.17
N PHE A 401 -4.07 24.27 29.15
CA PHE A 401 -3.61 23.99 27.78
C PHE A 401 -3.12 25.24 27.04
N GLY A 402 -3.25 26.44 27.61
CA GLY A 402 -2.68 27.67 27.08
C GLY A 402 -3.38 28.16 25.81
N ARG A 403 -2.74 28.01 24.64
CA ARG A 403 -3.23 28.55 23.36
C ARG A 403 -4.02 27.54 22.51
N GLY A 404 -4.29 26.34 23.03
CA GLY A 404 -5.03 25.28 22.36
C GLY A 404 -4.28 23.95 22.36
N TYR A 405 -4.82 22.95 21.66
CA TYR A 405 -4.34 21.57 21.55
C TYR A 405 -4.46 20.78 22.86
N GLY A 406 -5.57 20.04 23.03
CA GLY A 406 -5.80 19.10 24.13
C GLY A 406 -6.92 19.50 25.10
N GLU A 407 -7.40 20.74 25.02
CA GLU A 407 -8.52 21.22 25.82
C GLU A 407 -9.84 20.48 25.51
N GLU A 408 -10.08 20.15 24.25
CA GLU A 408 -11.23 19.37 23.81
C GLU A 408 -11.10 17.91 24.24
N VAL A 409 -9.86 17.39 24.25
CA VAL A 409 -9.56 16.03 24.75
C VAL A 409 -9.87 15.94 26.24
N ASP A 410 -9.40 16.90 27.03
CA ASP A 410 -9.65 16.95 28.47
C ASP A 410 -11.15 17.09 28.78
N TRP A 411 -11.86 17.96 28.06
CA TRP A 411 -13.31 18.11 28.21
C TRP A 411 -14.05 16.81 27.87
N CYS A 412 -13.72 16.19 26.74
CA CYS A 412 -14.32 14.91 26.33
C CYS A 412 -14.07 13.81 27.36
N GLN A 413 -12.84 13.66 27.84
CA GLN A 413 -12.53 12.59 28.80
C GLN A 413 -13.21 12.82 30.16
N LYS A 414 -13.37 14.07 30.63
CA LYS A 414 -14.19 14.40 31.81
C LYS A 414 -15.65 14.02 31.63
N VAL A 415 -16.23 14.39 30.49
CA VAL A 415 -17.62 14.10 30.14
C VAL A 415 -17.88 12.60 30.01
N ARG A 416 -16.95 11.88 29.37
CA ARG A 416 -17.03 10.44 29.21
C ARG A 416 -16.94 9.69 30.54
N ALA A 417 -16.13 10.17 31.48
CA ALA A 417 -16.09 9.64 32.85
C ALA A 417 -17.45 9.80 33.59
N LEU A 418 -18.28 10.75 33.16
CA LEU A 418 -19.63 10.99 33.68
C LEU A 418 -20.73 10.27 32.87
N GLY A 419 -20.37 9.44 31.88
CA GLY A 419 -21.29 8.65 31.05
C GLY A 419 -21.68 9.28 29.71
N GLY A 420 -21.10 10.43 29.35
CA GLY A 420 -21.35 11.09 28.06
C GLY A 420 -20.64 10.40 26.90
N ARG A 421 -21.20 10.52 25.69
CA ARG A 421 -20.63 9.98 24.46
C ARG A 421 -20.26 11.09 23.49
N HIS A 422 -19.14 10.91 22.80
CA HIS A 422 -18.71 11.76 21.69
C HIS A 422 -18.88 10.96 20.40
N LEU A 423 -19.51 11.56 19.38
CA LEU A 423 -19.79 10.87 18.13
C LEU A 423 -19.09 11.56 16.95
N GLY A 424 -18.53 10.75 16.06
CA GLY A 424 -18.20 11.19 14.70
C GLY A 424 -19.44 11.11 13.80
N LEU A 425 -19.70 12.13 13.00
CA LEU A 425 -20.84 12.20 12.09
C LEU A 425 -20.39 12.04 10.63
N ALA A 426 -20.68 10.87 10.06
CA ALA A 426 -20.38 10.57 8.66
C ALA A 426 -21.19 11.43 7.66
N GLY A 427 -22.45 11.75 7.99
CA GLY A 427 -23.41 12.41 7.09
C GLY A 427 -23.25 13.92 6.92
N LEU A 428 -22.12 14.49 7.36
CA LEU A 428 -21.80 15.91 7.24
C LEU A 428 -20.29 16.05 7.01
N PHE A 429 -19.92 16.84 5.99
CA PHE A 429 -18.54 17.21 5.74
C PHE A 429 -18.38 18.73 5.85
N VAL A 430 -17.47 19.20 6.69
CA VAL A 430 -17.17 20.64 6.86
C VAL A 430 -15.73 20.89 6.46
N GLU A 431 -15.49 21.76 5.47
CA GLU A 431 -14.15 22.16 5.07
C GLU A 431 -13.51 23.02 6.17
N HIS A 432 -12.30 22.66 6.59
CA HIS A 432 -11.48 23.41 7.53
C HIS A 432 -10.26 23.95 6.79
N ARG A 433 -10.20 25.27 6.62
CA ARG A 433 -9.24 25.92 5.71
C ARG A 433 -7.99 26.44 6.41
N GLY A 434 -8.14 26.94 7.64
CA GLY A 434 -7.06 27.58 8.41
C GLY A 434 -6.29 26.61 9.31
N GLY A 435 -5.20 26.04 8.79
CA GLY A 435 -4.28 25.20 9.55
C GLY A 435 -2.91 25.84 9.84
N GLU A 436 -2.67 27.06 9.35
CA GLU A 436 -1.37 27.77 9.43
C GLU A 436 -1.27 28.79 10.58
N SER A 437 -2.18 28.72 11.55
CA SER A 437 -2.07 29.55 12.75
C SER A 437 -1.05 28.90 13.70
N PHE A 438 0.09 29.60 13.87
CA PHE A 438 1.27 29.30 14.70
C PHE A 438 2.42 28.61 13.96
N GLY A 439 3.59 29.27 13.99
CA GLY A 439 4.83 28.79 13.37
C GLY A 439 5.10 27.33 13.76
N SER A 440 5.43 26.51 12.77
CA SER A 440 5.48 25.05 12.87
C SER A 440 6.22 24.57 14.12
N THR A 441 7.32 25.21 14.50
CA THR A 441 8.11 24.85 15.69
C THR A 441 7.43 25.16 17.03
N GLU A 442 6.84 26.36 17.19
CA GLU A 442 6.13 26.73 18.43
C GLU A 442 4.88 25.87 18.63
N LYS A 443 4.16 25.58 17.53
CA LYS A 443 3.03 24.67 17.51
C LYS A 443 3.43 23.26 17.96
N LEU A 444 4.52 22.71 17.41
CA LEU A 444 5.00 21.37 17.79
C LEU A 444 5.39 21.29 19.27
N VAL A 445 6.06 22.31 19.81
CA VAL A 445 6.42 22.38 21.25
C VAL A 445 5.16 22.46 22.13
N LEU A 446 4.19 23.26 21.74
CA LEU A 446 2.92 23.38 22.46
C LEU A 446 2.13 22.07 22.47
N VAL A 447 2.03 21.40 21.30
CA VAL A 447 1.39 20.09 21.16
C VAL A 447 2.10 19.05 22.03
N ALA A 448 3.44 18.98 21.99
CA ALA A 448 4.19 18.04 22.81
C ALA A 448 3.95 18.25 24.32
N ARG A 449 4.02 19.51 24.78
CA ARG A 449 3.75 19.88 26.17
C ARG A 449 2.34 19.49 26.60
N ASN A 450 1.34 19.72 25.76
CA ASN A 450 -0.05 19.46 26.08
C ASN A 450 -0.38 17.96 26.02
N ASN A 451 0.24 17.22 25.11
CA ASN A 451 0.16 15.75 25.09
C ASN A 451 0.72 15.14 26.38
N ASP A 452 1.79 15.70 26.95
CA ASP A 452 2.28 15.27 28.28
C ASP A 452 1.25 15.48 29.39
N ILE A 453 0.46 16.57 29.33
CA ILE A 453 -0.63 16.81 30.30
C ILE A 453 -1.72 15.74 30.13
N ILE A 454 -2.13 15.46 28.88
CA ILE A 454 -3.14 14.44 28.57
C ILE A 454 -2.67 13.05 29.01
N ALA A 455 -1.45 12.64 28.66
CA ALA A 455 -0.90 11.34 29.04
C ALA A 455 -0.85 11.15 30.56
N ARG A 456 -0.56 12.21 31.33
CA ARG A 456 -0.58 12.18 32.80
C ARG A 456 -1.98 12.10 33.38
N ARG A 457 -2.94 12.84 32.82
CA ARG A 457 -4.34 12.88 33.31
C ARG A 457 -5.14 11.65 32.90
N TYR A 458 -4.86 11.12 31.71
CA TYR A 458 -5.61 10.05 31.06
C TYR A 458 -4.66 8.98 30.47
N PRO A 459 -4.00 8.16 31.30
CA PRO A 459 -2.97 7.20 30.84
C PRO A 459 -3.44 6.17 29.79
N GLY A 460 -4.74 5.93 29.66
CA GLY A 460 -5.31 5.03 28.65
C GLY A 460 -5.67 5.69 27.32
N TYR A 461 -5.68 7.03 27.24
CA TYR A 461 -6.21 7.75 26.08
C TYR A 461 -5.43 7.47 24.79
N ASP A 462 -4.10 7.41 24.86
CA ASP A 462 -3.27 7.12 23.69
C ASP A 462 -3.61 5.75 23.08
N LEU A 463 -3.84 4.73 23.91
CA LEU A 463 -4.27 3.41 23.45
C LEU A 463 -5.65 3.48 22.78
N GLU A 464 -6.59 4.22 23.36
CA GLU A 464 -7.92 4.40 22.78
C GLU A 464 -7.88 5.06 21.40
N ILE A 465 -7.00 6.05 21.21
CA ILE A 465 -6.76 6.69 19.91
C ILE A 465 -6.12 5.72 18.93
N GLN A 466 -5.07 4.99 19.33
CA GLN A 466 -4.43 4.02 18.45
C GLN A 466 -5.38 2.90 18.05
N ASP A 467 -6.23 2.43 18.97
CA ASP A 467 -7.27 1.44 18.70
C ASP A 467 -8.32 1.98 17.72
N PHE A 468 -8.74 3.25 17.87
CA PHE A 468 -9.65 3.90 16.93
C PHE A 468 -9.04 4.03 15.54
N ILE A 469 -7.77 4.46 15.45
CA ILE A 469 -7.05 4.58 14.17
C ILE A 469 -6.88 3.22 13.51
N ALA A 470 -6.49 2.19 14.27
CA ALA A 470 -6.29 0.84 13.76
C ALA A 470 -7.60 0.19 13.30
N ALA A 471 -8.71 0.45 14.00
CA ALA A 471 -10.02 -0.06 13.62
C ALA A 471 -10.67 0.72 12.47
N ASP A 472 -10.32 2.00 12.30
CA ASP A 472 -10.97 3.01 11.44
C ASP A 472 -12.48 2.74 11.25
N PRO A 473 -13.28 2.85 12.32
CA PRO A 473 -14.71 2.53 12.25
C PRO A 473 -15.48 3.41 11.25
N MET A 474 -14.90 4.52 10.80
CA MET A 474 -15.47 5.42 9.81
C MET A 474 -14.92 5.20 8.39
N VAL A 475 -14.13 4.15 8.16
CA VAL A 475 -13.48 3.84 6.87
C VAL A 475 -14.44 3.85 5.69
N THR A 476 -15.68 3.39 5.89
CA THR A 476 -16.69 3.35 4.82
C THR A 476 -17.08 4.76 4.36
N ALA A 477 -17.37 5.65 5.32
CA ALA A 477 -17.65 7.06 5.03
C ALA A 477 -16.41 7.75 4.47
N ARG A 478 -15.23 7.49 5.05
CA ARG A 478 -13.96 8.06 4.62
C ARG A 478 -13.64 7.70 3.16
N LEU A 479 -13.87 6.46 2.76
CA LEU A 479 -13.77 6.02 1.37
C LEU A 479 -14.77 6.73 0.48
N ALA A 480 -16.05 6.78 0.84
CA ALA A 480 -17.08 7.43 0.03
C ALA A 480 -16.79 8.93 -0.18
N LEU A 481 -16.44 9.65 0.89
CA LEU A 481 -16.04 11.06 0.82
C LEU A 481 -14.73 11.24 0.04
N GLY A 482 -13.79 10.32 0.20
CA GLY A 482 -12.56 10.31 -0.57
C GLY A 482 -12.77 10.06 -2.07
N MET A 483 -13.76 9.25 -2.46
CA MET A 483 -14.17 9.09 -3.87
C MET A 483 -14.77 10.40 -4.41
N ALA A 484 -15.60 11.09 -3.61
CA ALA A 484 -16.15 12.39 -3.98
C ALA A 484 -15.04 13.43 -4.20
N TRP A 485 -14.06 13.46 -3.28
CA TRP A 485 -12.86 14.28 -3.41
C TRP A 485 -12.07 13.94 -4.68
N ALA A 486 -11.74 12.67 -4.90
CA ALA A 486 -11.00 12.22 -6.07
C ALA A 486 -11.73 12.57 -7.38
N GLY A 487 -13.05 12.40 -7.41
CA GLY A 487 -13.93 12.75 -8.53
C GLY A 487 -14.07 14.25 -8.78
N SER A 488 -13.68 15.09 -7.81
CA SER A 488 -13.63 16.55 -7.94
C SER A 488 -12.29 17.08 -8.44
N LEU A 489 -11.26 16.24 -8.55
CA LEU A 489 -9.93 16.64 -9.00
C LEU A 489 -9.95 17.03 -10.49
N GLY A 490 -9.36 18.19 -10.78
CA GLY A 490 -9.28 18.76 -12.13
C GLY A 490 -8.84 20.23 -12.09
N ALA A 491 -8.51 20.80 -13.24
CA ALA A 491 -8.25 22.23 -13.34
C ALA A 491 -9.54 23.02 -13.06
N GLN A 492 -9.43 24.14 -12.33
CA GLN A 492 -10.60 25.00 -12.05
C GLN A 492 -11.28 25.42 -13.36
N GLY A 493 -12.58 25.18 -13.46
CA GLY A 493 -13.38 25.48 -14.66
C GLY A 493 -13.26 24.45 -15.79
N ALA A 494 -12.46 23.39 -15.64
CA ALA A 494 -12.42 22.26 -16.57
C ALA A 494 -13.28 21.09 -16.06
N ALA A 495 -13.69 20.21 -16.96
CA ALA A 495 -14.33 18.96 -16.56
C ALA A 495 -13.37 18.11 -15.70
N PRO A 496 -13.86 17.39 -14.67
CA PRO A 496 -13.02 16.53 -13.84
C PRO A 496 -12.21 15.53 -14.68
N ALA A 497 -11.00 15.25 -14.23
CA ALA A 497 -10.17 14.24 -14.87
C ALA A 497 -10.75 12.83 -14.59
N PRO A 498 -10.66 11.89 -15.55
CA PRO A 498 -11.11 10.52 -15.31
C PRO A 498 -10.21 9.86 -14.25
N VAL A 499 -10.80 9.43 -13.14
CA VAL A 499 -10.07 8.76 -12.06
C VAL A 499 -9.77 7.32 -12.49
N PRO A 500 -8.51 6.86 -12.40
CA PRO A 500 -8.16 5.49 -12.75
C PRO A 500 -8.67 4.51 -11.71
N VAL A 501 -9.36 3.46 -12.16
CA VAL A 501 -9.89 2.36 -11.35
C VAL A 501 -9.24 1.06 -11.83
N TYR A 502 -8.26 0.57 -11.08
CA TYR A 502 -7.49 -0.63 -11.41
C TYR A 502 -8.14 -1.88 -10.82
N LEU A 503 -8.38 -2.92 -11.62
CA LEU A 503 -8.64 -4.26 -11.10
C LEU A 503 -7.31 -5.03 -10.95
N ALA A 504 -6.98 -5.40 -9.72
CA ALA A 504 -5.77 -6.15 -9.38
C ALA A 504 -6.07 -7.29 -8.40
N HIS A 505 -5.05 -8.09 -8.08
CA HIS A 505 -5.17 -9.18 -7.12
C HIS A 505 -4.37 -8.91 -5.84
N SER A 506 -4.72 -9.58 -4.75
CA SER A 506 -4.06 -9.42 -3.45
C SER A 506 -2.87 -10.37 -3.22
N LEU A 507 -2.27 -10.94 -4.28
CA LEU A 507 -1.23 -11.98 -4.16
C LEU A 507 0.21 -11.46 -4.32
N GLY A 508 0.40 -10.18 -4.67
CA GLY A 508 1.70 -9.55 -4.90
C GLY A 508 2.42 -10.03 -6.17
N GLY A 509 3.72 -9.74 -6.30
CA GLY A 509 4.56 -10.16 -7.43
C GLY A 509 4.77 -9.07 -8.47
N GLY A 510 5.25 -9.44 -9.67
CA GLY A 510 5.67 -8.46 -10.69
C GLY A 510 4.55 -7.53 -11.20
N ALA A 511 3.31 -8.03 -11.27
CA ALA A 511 2.15 -7.20 -11.63
C ALA A 511 1.82 -6.15 -10.55
N GLU A 512 2.06 -6.47 -9.27
CA GLU A 512 1.88 -5.53 -8.16
C GLU A 512 2.94 -4.44 -8.20
N ASN A 513 4.20 -4.80 -8.42
CA ASN A 513 5.29 -3.81 -8.52
C ASN A 513 5.01 -2.79 -9.63
N TRP A 514 4.58 -3.28 -10.81
CA TRP A 514 4.18 -2.40 -11.91
C TRP A 514 2.98 -1.51 -11.55
N LEU A 515 1.97 -2.07 -10.88
CA LEU A 515 0.80 -1.31 -10.47
C LEU A 515 1.18 -0.18 -9.51
N GLN A 516 2.09 -0.43 -8.57
CA GLN A 516 2.57 0.60 -7.64
C GLN A 516 3.30 1.74 -8.36
N GLU A 517 4.18 1.42 -9.32
CA GLU A 517 4.83 2.43 -10.17
C GLU A 517 3.81 3.25 -10.98
N ARG A 518 2.80 2.56 -11.52
CA ARG A 518 1.73 3.21 -12.29
C ARG A 518 0.87 4.12 -11.42
N ILE A 519 0.52 3.70 -10.21
CA ILE A 519 -0.22 4.50 -9.23
C ILE A 519 0.61 5.72 -8.84
N ALA A 520 1.91 5.57 -8.58
CA ALA A 520 2.78 6.71 -8.25
C ALA A 520 2.73 7.80 -9.34
N GLY A 521 2.85 7.42 -10.61
CA GLY A 521 2.72 8.38 -11.72
C GLY A 521 1.31 8.97 -11.89
N ASP A 522 0.25 8.20 -11.62
CA ASP A 522 -1.12 8.73 -11.62
C ASP A 522 -1.35 9.70 -10.45
N LEU A 523 -0.73 9.49 -9.28
CA LEU A 523 -0.83 10.43 -8.14
C LEU A 523 -0.12 11.75 -8.45
N GLU A 524 1.02 11.72 -9.13
CA GLU A 524 1.74 12.94 -9.56
C GLU A 524 0.93 13.76 -10.57
N THR A 525 0.16 13.11 -11.44
CA THR A 525 -0.51 13.76 -12.57
C THR A 525 -1.99 14.04 -12.34
N LEU A 526 -2.70 13.16 -11.63
CA LEU A 526 -4.15 13.18 -11.42
C LEU A 526 -4.53 13.39 -9.95
N GLY A 527 -3.61 13.16 -9.01
CA GLY A 527 -3.82 13.36 -7.57
C GLY A 527 -4.57 12.23 -6.85
N ALA A 528 -5.16 11.26 -7.57
CA ALA A 528 -5.82 10.11 -6.96
C ALA A 528 -5.86 8.89 -7.90
N ALA A 529 -5.88 7.70 -7.30
CA ALA A 529 -6.15 6.44 -8.00
C ALA A 529 -6.97 5.49 -7.11
N VAL A 530 -7.74 4.60 -7.73
CA VAL A 530 -8.53 3.59 -7.03
C VAL A 530 -8.09 2.19 -7.46
N VAL A 531 -7.96 1.28 -6.50
CA VAL A 531 -7.66 -0.13 -6.76
C VAL A 531 -8.79 -0.99 -6.21
N LEU A 532 -9.37 -1.81 -7.08
CA LEU A 532 -10.31 -2.87 -6.75
C LEU A 532 -9.55 -4.21 -6.77
N ARG A 533 -9.30 -4.77 -5.59
CA ARG A 533 -8.55 -6.00 -5.40
C ARG A 533 -9.43 -7.22 -5.21
N VAL A 534 -9.06 -8.31 -5.88
CA VAL A 534 -9.65 -9.66 -5.73
C VAL A 534 -8.66 -10.66 -5.10
N GLY A 535 -9.16 -11.81 -4.67
CA GLY A 535 -8.33 -12.84 -3.99
C GLY A 535 -8.03 -12.54 -2.51
N GLY A 536 -8.73 -11.57 -1.93
CA GLY A 536 -8.66 -11.16 -0.52
C GLY A 536 -9.45 -12.06 0.44
N SER A 537 -9.70 -11.56 1.66
CA SER A 537 -10.57 -12.22 2.67
C SER A 537 -12.05 -12.20 2.30
N ARG A 538 -12.46 -11.13 1.62
CA ARG A 538 -13.75 -10.91 0.98
C ARG A 538 -13.54 -10.86 -0.54
N ARG A 539 -14.63 -10.89 -1.31
CA ARG A 539 -14.54 -10.78 -2.78
C ARG A 539 -13.81 -9.50 -3.20
N TRP A 540 -14.19 -8.36 -2.63
CA TRP A 540 -13.66 -7.06 -2.99
C TRP A 540 -12.86 -6.45 -1.84
N GLN A 541 -11.70 -5.90 -2.18
CA GLN A 541 -11.02 -4.89 -1.38
C GLN A 541 -10.88 -3.62 -2.23
N ILE A 542 -11.32 -2.48 -1.71
CA ILE A 542 -11.23 -1.19 -2.37
C ILE A 542 -10.15 -0.38 -1.68
N GLU A 543 -9.25 0.21 -2.46
CA GLU A 543 -8.20 1.11 -1.98
C GLU A 543 -8.34 2.44 -2.71
N LEU A 544 -8.45 3.52 -1.95
CA LEU A 544 -8.28 4.87 -2.47
C LEU A 544 -6.84 5.31 -2.15
N CYS A 545 -6.06 5.51 -3.19
CA CYS A 545 -4.70 6.02 -3.12
C CYS A 545 -4.73 7.54 -3.32
N ALA A 546 -4.15 8.27 -2.36
CA ALA A 546 -3.98 9.71 -2.39
C ALA A 546 -2.56 10.07 -1.90
N PRO A 547 -2.05 11.29 -2.18
CA PRO A 547 -0.78 11.75 -1.63
C PRO A 547 -0.73 11.75 -0.10
N SER A 548 -1.88 11.92 0.55
CA SER A 548 -2.02 11.88 2.01
C SER A 548 -2.04 10.47 2.62
N GLY A 549 -2.18 9.41 1.80
CA GLY A 549 -2.17 8.03 2.25
C GLY A 549 -3.12 7.12 1.46
N ILE A 550 -3.26 5.87 1.93
CA ILE A 550 -4.15 4.86 1.34
C ILE A 550 -5.23 4.49 2.34
N THR A 551 -6.48 4.76 1.98
CA THR A 551 -7.66 4.30 2.74
C THR A 551 -8.19 3.02 2.09
N ARG A 552 -8.45 1.97 2.88
CA ARG A 552 -8.80 0.63 2.37
C ARG A 552 -9.94 -0.05 3.11
N GLY A 553 -10.87 -0.63 2.36
CA GLY A 553 -12.05 -1.33 2.86
C GLY A 553 -12.31 -2.64 2.12
N SER A 554 -13.05 -3.56 2.70
CA SER A 554 -13.43 -4.82 2.03
C SER A 554 -14.93 -5.12 2.12
N SER A 555 -15.49 -5.74 1.08
CA SER A 555 -16.90 -6.12 1.02
C SER A 555 -17.13 -7.34 0.13
N ASP A 556 -18.18 -8.11 0.44
CA ASP A 556 -18.71 -9.16 -0.45
C ASP A 556 -19.93 -8.66 -1.25
N ASP A 557 -20.47 -7.50 -0.89
CA ASP A 557 -21.60 -6.86 -1.56
C ASP A 557 -21.12 -6.09 -2.79
N THR A 558 -21.26 -6.74 -3.94
CA THR A 558 -20.88 -6.17 -5.24
C THR A 558 -21.73 -4.93 -5.59
N ALA A 559 -23.02 -4.92 -5.24
CA ALA A 559 -23.88 -3.77 -5.53
C ALA A 559 -23.45 -2.53 -4.72
N PHE A 560 -23.04 -2.73 -3.47
CA PHE A 560 -22.47 -1.66 -2.65
C PHE A 560 -21.14 -1.14 -3.21
N VAL A 561 -20.24 -2.02 -3.64
CA VAL A 561 -18.97 -1.64 -4.29
C VAL A 561 -19.21 -0.81 -5.55
N LEU A 562 -20.17 -1.21 -6.38
CA LEU A 562 -20.57 -0.46 -7.57
C LEU A 562 -21.12 0.93 -7.22
N ARG A 563 -21.92 1.06 -6.15
CA ARG A 563 -22.39 2.36 -5.66
C ARG A 563 -21.25 3.27 -5.20
N LEU A 564 -20.26 2.74 -4.48
CA LEU A 564 -19.07 3.51 -4.08
C LEU A 564 -18.29 4.02 -5.30
N LEU A 565 -18.05 3.16 -6.30
CA LEU A 565 -17.33 3.54 -7.51
C LEU A 565 -18.15 4.47 -8.43
N ALA A 566 -19.48 4.48 -8.30
CA ALA A 566 -20.35 5.41 -9.01
C ALA A 566 -20.27 6.85 -8.49
N LEU A 567 -19.66 7.09 -7.31
CA LEU A 567 -19.35 8.42 -6.83
C LEU A 567 -18.29 9.13 -7.67
N LEU A 568 -17.54 8.39 -8.48
CA LEU A 568 -16.58 8.93 -9.44
C LEU A 568 -17.34 9.32 -10.73
N PRO A 569 -17.38 10.61 -11.11
CA PRO A 569 -18.17 11.06 -12.26
C PRO A 569 -17.59 10.56 -13.59
N ARG A 570 -16.26 10.40 -13.67
CA ARG A 570 -15.54 9.90 -14.85
C ARG A 570 -14.47 8.92 -14.40
N ARG A 571 -14.38 7.79 -15.11
CA ARG A 571 -13.51 6.67 -14.75
C ARG A 571 -12.69 6.18 -15.93
N ARG A 572 -11.43 5.84 -15.65
CA ARG A 572 -10.58 5.04 -16.53
C ARG A 572 -10.45 3.66 -15.91
N ILE A 573 -11.24 2.71 -16.39
CA ILE A 573 -11.31 1.35 -15.84
C ILE A 573 -10.19 0.52 -16.46
N VAL A 574 -9.28 0.01 -15.63
CA VAL A 574 -8.09 -0.71 -16.09
C VAL A 574 -8.10 -2.12 -15.52
N TYR A 575 -8.35 -3.11 -16.37
CA TYR A 575 -8.12 -4.51 -15.99
C TYR A 575 -6.62 -4.79 -15.98
N SER A 576 -6.08 -5.21 -14.84
CA SER A 576 -4.69 -5.68 -14.71
C SER A 576 -4.61 -7.18 -14.47
N CYS A 577 -5.36 -7.69 -13.48
CA CYS A 577 -5.38 -9.11 -13.13
C CYS A 577 -6.63 -9.45 -12.31
N GLY A 578 -7.30 -10.54 -12.67
CA GLY A 578 -8.49 -11.07 -11.96
C GLY A 578 -8.24 -12.36 -11.18
N VAL A 579 -6.99 -12.82 -11.10
CA VAL A 579 -6.65 -14.13 -10.52
C VAL A 579 -7.00 -14.16 -9.02
N GLY A 580 -7.78 -15.17 -8.64
CA GLY A 580 -8.21 -15.38 -7.25
C GLY A 580 -9.60 -14.83 -6.93
N ASP A 581 -10.30 -14.20 -7.88
CA ASP A 581 -11.73 -13.90 -7.72
C ASP A 581 -12.53 -15.20 -7.54
N PRO A 582 -13.51 -15.25 -6.61
CA PRO A 582 -14.35 -16.43 -6.40
C PRO A 582 -15.39 -16.66 -7.51
N ASP A 583 -15.70 -15.66 -8.32
CA ASP A 583 -16.65 -15.76 -9.45
C ASP A 583 -16.12 -14.99 -10.68
N PRO A 584 -15.02 -15.46 -11.28
CA PRO A 584 -14.31 -14.73 -12.32
C PRO A 584 -15.08 -14.63 -13.65
N MET A 585 -16.16 -15.40 -13.80
CA MET A 585 -17.02 -15.37 -14.99
C MET A 585 -17.95 -14.17 -15.00
N SER A 586 -18.35 -13.64 -13.83
CA SER A 586 -19.15 -12.41 -13.73
C SER A 586 -18.32 -11.12 -13.74
N LEU A 587 -17.01 -11.25 -13.48
CA LEU A 587 -16.07 -10.13 -13.40
C LEU A 587 -16.07 -9.23 -14.66
N PRO A 588 -16.11 -9.75 -15.91
CA PRO A 588 -16.18 -8.91 -17.11
C PRO A 588 -17.43 -8.00 -17.14
N ASP A 589 -18.59 -8.54 -16.80
CA ASP A 589 -19.86 -7.79 -16.78
C ASP A 589 -19.86 -6.73 -15.68
N ILE A 590 -19.29 -7.04 -14.51
CA ILE A 590 -19.12 -6.09 -13.41
C ILE A 590 -18.22 -4.93 -13.84
N LEU A 591 -17.08 -5.20 -14.48
CA LEU A 591 -16.20 -4.14 -14.99
C LEU A 591 -16.86 -3.31 -16.09
N LEU A 592 -17.66 -3.93 -16.96
CA LEU A 592 -18.44 -3.21 -17.97
C LEU A 592 -19.49 -2.29 -17.34
N SER A 593 -20.13 -2.73 -16.25
CA SER A 593 -21.15 -1.97 -15.51
C SER A 593 -20.60 -0.74 -14.80
N LEU A 594 -19.28 -0.68 -14.58
CA LEU A 594 -18.61 0.51 -14.06
C LEU A 594 -18.60 1.68 -15.04
N ARG A 595 -18.95 1.47 -16.32
CA ARG A 595 -19.17 2.59 -17.24
C ARG A 595 -20.53 3.21 -16.97
N GLY A 596 -20.52 4.47 -16.56
CA GLY A 596 -21.73 5.27 -16.35
C GLY A 596 -21.72 6.61 -17.10
N HIS A 597 -20.56 7.04 -17.62
CA HIS A 597 -20.42 8.23 -18.44
C HIS A 597 -19.95 7.85 -19.86
N PRO A 598 -20.40 8.55 -20.93
CA PRO A 598 -19.96 8.27 -22.32
C PRO A 598 -18.45 8.36 -22.53
N ASP A 599 -17.76 9.13 -21.69
CA ASP A 599 -16.29 9.27 -21.73
C ASP A 599 -15.54 8.23 -20.91
N ASP A 600 -16.23 7.36 -20.17
CA ASP A 600 -15.56 6.31 -19.40
C ASP A 600 -14.82 5.36 -20.36
N ARG A 601 -13.55 5.06 -20.06
CA ARG A 601 -12.67 4.23 -20.89
C ARG A 601 -12.38 2.90 -20.22
N ILE A 602 -12.18 1.87 -21.03
CA ILE A 602 -11.74 0.55 -20.58
C ILE A 602 -10.41 0.22 -21.24
N GLU A 603 -9.43 -0.15 -20.42
CA GLU A 603 -8.14 -0.69 -20.82
C GLU A 603 -8.00 -2.12 -20.28
N VAL A 604 -7.46 -3.02 -21.09
CA VAL A 604 -7.15 -4.39 -20.66
C VAL A 604 -5.65 -4.61 -20.81
N LEU A 605 -4.99 -4.86 -19.68
CA LEU A 605 -3.58 -5.19 -19.60
C LEU A 605 -3.45 -6.70 -19.39
N PHE A 606 -2.69 -7.37 -20.25
CA PHE A 606 -2.44 -8.81 -20.14
C PHE A 606 -1.19 -9.07 -19.29
N HIS A 607 -1.25 -8.77 -17.99
CA HIS A 607 -0.19 -9.17 -17.05
C HIS A 607 -0.17 -10.69 -16.81
N ASP A 608 -1.28 -11.34 -17.11
CA ASP A 608 -1.43 -12.79 -17.19
C ASP A 608 -2.38 -13.15 -18.35
N PHE A 609 -2.60 -14.45 -18.55
CA PHE A 609 -3.53 -14.95 -19.56
C PHE A 609 -4.88 -15.37 -18.99
N PHE A 610 -5.26 -14.88 -17.80
CA PHE A 610 -6.54 -15.21 -17.16
C PHE A 610 -7.76 -14.86 -18.03
N PRO A 611 -7.80 -13.72 -18.76
CA PRO A 611 -8.91 -13.48 -19.69
C PRO A 611 -9.01 -14.53 -20.82
N LEU A 612 -7.90 -15.18 -21.18
CA LEU A 612 -7.86 -16.19 -22.24
C LEU A 612 -8.28 -17.59 -21.75
N SER A 613 -7.98 -17.89 -20.48
CA SER A 613 -8.22 -19.20 -19.88
C SER A 613 -8.20 -19.18 -18.34
N PRO A 614 -8.99 -20.05 -17.67
CA PRO A 614 -8.88 -20.27 -16.22
C PRO A 614 -7.46 -20.66 -15.78
N SER A 615 -6.75 -21.43 -16.61
CA SER A 615 -5.29 -21.60 -16.47
C SER A 615 -4.62 -20.35 -17.01
N TYR A 616 -4.46 -19.34 -16.16
CA TYR A 616 -3.73 -18.11 -16.48
C TYR A 616 -2.28 -18.36 -16.92
N THR A 617 -1.78 -19.58 -16.70
CA THR A 617 -0.45 -20.03 -17.17
C THR A 617 -0.43 -20.68 -18.55
N LEU A 618 -1.59 -20.93 -19.14
CA LEU A 618 -1.76 -21.69 -20.38
C LEU A 618 -1.24 -23.14 -20.34
N LEU A 619 -0.81 -23.62 -19.16
CA LEU A 619 -0.44 -25.01 -18.96
C LEU A 619 -1.70 -25.88 -18.87
N ASP A 620 -1.65 -27.05 -19.50
CA ASP A 620 -2.63 -28.12 -19.33
C ASP A 620 -2.48 -28.75 -17.92
N PHE A 621 -3.40 -29.64 -17.54
CA PHE A 621 -3.46 -30.25 -16.19
C PHE A 621 -2.17 -30.99 -15.80
N ASP A 622 -1.53 -31.64 -16.77
CA ASP A 622 -0.25 -32.31 -16.60
C ASP A 622 0.94 -31.33 -16.43
N GLY A 623 0.74 -30.04 -16.70
CA GLY A 623 1.73 -28.98 -16.55
C GLY A 623 2.57 -28.74 -17.80
N VAL A 624 2.13 -29.24 -18.96
CA VAL A 624 2.81 -29.03 -20.25
C VAL A 624 2.14 -27.89 -21.00
N TYR A 625 2.96 -27.01 -21.60
CA TYR A 625 2.49 -25.99 -22.54
C TYR A 625 2.40 -26.57 -23.96
N ARG A 626 1.20 -26.55 -24.55
CA ARG A 626 0.94 -27.12 -25.89
C ARG A 626 0.54 -26.05 -26.92
N GLY A 627 1.06 -24.83 -26.76
CA GLY A 627 0.77 -23.69 -27.62
C GLY A 627 -0.51 -22.92 -27.21
N PRO A 628 -0.91 -21.93 -28.01
CA PRO A 628 -2.06 -21.07 -27.69
C PRO A 628 -3.35 -21.85 -27.46
N VAL A 629 -4.08 -21.46 -26.43
CA VAL A 629 -5.38 -22.04 -26.09
C VAL A 629 -6.43 -21.55 -27.09
N ARG A 630 -7.25 -22.47 -27.61
CA ARG A 630 -8.36 -22.17 -28.54
C ARG A 630 -9.63 -22.83 -28.00
N ARG A 631 -10.80 -22.32 -28.40
CA ARG A 631 -12.12 -22.76 -27.93
C ARG A 631 -12.32 -24.29 -27.85
N GLY A 632 -11.72 -25.06 -28.76
CA GLY A 632 -11.83 -26.53 -28.80
C GLY A 632 -10.81 -27.30 -27.94
N ARG A 633 -9.94 -26.63 -27.19
CA ARG A 633 -8.98 -27.30 -26.29
C ARG A 633 -9.73 -27.90 -25.10
N ASP A 634 -9.73 -29.22 -25.02
CA ASP A 634 -10.37 -29.97 -23.94
C ASP A 634 -9.32 -30.51 -22.95
N ASP A 635 -9.11 -29.77 -21.88
CA ASP A 635 -8.25 -30.18 -20.76
C ASP A 635 -8.81 -29.62 -19.45
N GLN A 636 -8.65 -30.36 -18.35
CA GLN A 636 -9.17 -29.98 -17.03
C GLN A 636 -8.64 -28.64 -16.52
N ALA A 637 -7.39 -28.26 -16.84
CA ALA A 637 -6.82 -26.99 -16.40
C ALA A 637 -7.51 -25.77 -17.02
N HIS A 638 -8.17 -25.95 -18.17
CA HIS A 638 -8.86 -24.89 -18.90
C HIS A 638 -10.37 -24.87 -18.65
N ARG A 639 -10.86 -25.70 -17.74
CA ARG A 639 -12.26 -25.74 -17.28
C ARG A 639 -12.40 -24.95 -15.99
N SER A 640 -13.54 -24.32 -15.79
CA SER A 640 -13.92 -23.65 -14.54
C SER A 640 -15.28 -24.14 -14.06
N ALA A 641 -15.77 -23.60 -12.95
CA ALA A 641 -17.14 -23.82 -12.50
C ALA A 641 -17.75 -22.49 -12.07
N HIS A 642 -19.06 -22.36 -12.25
CA HIS A 642 -19.86 -21.29 -11.68
C HIS A 642 -19.93 -21.45 -10.14
N PRO A 643 -20.30 -20.38 -9.40
CA PRO A 643 -20.44 -20.46 -7.94
C PRO A 643 -21.45 -21.52 -7.45
N ASP A 644 -22.43 -21.87 -8.27
CA ASP A 644 -23.41 -22.94 -8.00
C ASP A 644 -22.88 -24.36 -8.28
N GLY A 645 -21.62 -24.48 -8.74
CA GLY A 645 -20.95 -25.73 -9.08
C GLY A 645 -21.15 -26.20 -10.53
N THR A 646 -21.91 -25.47 -11.34
CA THR A 646 -22.11 -25.81 -12.76
C THR A 646 -20.79 -25.72 -13.51
N PRO A 647 -20.34 -26.75 -14.24
CA PRO A 647 -19.08 -26.72 -14.96
C PRO A 647 -19.16 -25.78 -16.17
N ALA A 648 -18.08 -25.05 -16.43
CA ALA A 648 -17.93 -24.19 -17.60
C ALA A 648 -16.72 -24.63 -18.44
N THR A 649 -16.91 -24.66 -19.75
CA THR A 649 -15.86 -25.01 -20.72
C THR A 649 -14.96 -23.80 -20.99
N LEU A 650 -13.83 -24.04 -21.67
CA LEU A 650 -12.97 -22.97 -22.15
C LEU A 650 -13.70 -22.01 -23.11
N ALA A 651 -14.64 -22.53 -23.91
CA ALA A 651 -15.45 -21.71 -24.80
C ALA A 651 -16.37 -20.77 -24.01
N ASP A 652 -17.04 -21.28 -22.98
CA ASP A 652 -17.89 -20.47 -22.10
C ASP A 652 -17.07 -19.36 -21.42
N TRP A 653 -15.87 -19.70 -20.92
CA TRP A 653 -14.93 -18.72 -20.37
C TRP A 653 -14.60 -17.61 -21.36
N GLN A 654 -14.16 -17.97 -22.57
CA GLN A 654 -13.79 -17.01 -23.60
C GLN A 654 -14.99 -16.16 -24.04
N ASP A 655 -16.21 -16.71 -24.00
CA ASP A 655 -17.45 -15.96 -24.29
C ASP A 655 -17.80 -14.97 -23.20
N ALA A 656 -17.63 -15.32 -21.92
CA ALA A 656 -17.85 -14.42 -20.80
C ALA A 656 -16.86 -13.24 -20.78
N TRP A 657 -15.59 -13.46 -21.16
CA TRP A 657 -14.57 -12.40 -21.20
C TRP A 657 -14.61 -11.54 -22.47
N ALA A 658 -15.16 -12.06 -23.58
CA ALA A 658 -15.13 -11.35 -24.85
C ALA A 658 -15.83 -9.97 -24.86
N PRO A 659 -16.98 -9.75 -24.18
CA PRO A 659 -17.60 -8.42 -24.07
C PRO A 659 -16.66 -7.34 -23.54
N LEU A 660 -15.93 -7.61 -22.45
CA LEU A 660 -14.99 -6.66 -21.86
C LEU A 660 -13.86 -6.32 -22.83
N VAL A 661 -13.24 -7.34 -23.44
CA VAL A 661 -12.13 -7.17 -24.37
C VAL A 661 -12.57 -6.45 -25.65
N ARG A 662 -13.81 -6.66 -26.12
CA ARG A 662 -14.40 -5.89 -27.24
C ARG A 662 -14.70 -4.43 -26.87
N ALA A 663 -15.03 -4.15 -25.61
CA ALA A 663 -15.29 -2.80 -25.14
C ALA A 663 -14.01 -2.00 -24.89
N ALA A 664 -12.89 -2.67 -24.63
CA ALA A 664 -11.60 -2.04 -24.40
C ALA A 664 -11.10 -1.25 -25.63
N GLU A 665 -10.60 -0.04 -25.39
CA GLU A 665 -10.02 0.81 -26.43
C GLU A 665 -8.67 0.24 -26.90
N VAL A 666 -7.89 -0.25 -25.94
CA VAL A 666 -6.57 -0.83 -26.16
C VAL A 666 -6.42 -2.13 -25.38
N LEU A 667 -5.81 -3.12 -26.05
CA LEU A 667 -5.39 -4.38 -25.47
C LEU A 667 -3.87 -4.34 -25.32
N THR A 668 -3.37 -4.03 -24.12
CA THR A 668 -1.93 -3.90 -23.90
C THR A 668 -1.34 -5.25 -23.55
N VAL A 669 -0.31 -5.65 -24.30
CA VAL A 669 0.48 -6.87 -24.08
C VAL A 669 1.97 -6.50 -23.98
N PHE A 670 2.78 -7.36 -23.37
CA PHE A 670 4.17 -7.01 -23.01
C PHE A 670 5.24 -7.74 -23.84
N SER A 671 4.82 -8.56 -24.81
CA SER A 671 5.68 -9.33 -25.74
C SER A 671 4.94 -9.65 -27.04
N ALA A 672 5.68 -10.03 -28.09
CA ALA A 672 5.06 -10.43 -29.35
C ALA A 672 4.34 -11.79 -29.22
N ASP A 673 4.85 -12.68 -28.38
CA ASP A 673 4.22 -13.95 -28.00
C ASP A 673 2.89 -13.70 -27.30
N SER A 674 2.83 -12.80 -26.31
CA SER A 674 1.57 -12.43 -25.68
C SER A 674 0.55 -11.92 -26.71
N ALA A 675 1.00 -11.12 -27.68
CA ALA A 675 0.14 -10.71 -28.78
C ALA A 675 -0.37 -11.91 -29.60
N ALA A 676 0.49 -12.90 -29.88
CA ALA A 676 0.10 -14.13 -30.57
C ALA A 676 -0.91 -14.97 -29.77
N GLN A 677 -0.75 -15.09 -28.44
CA GLN A 677 -1.71 -15.77 -27.57
C GLN A 677 -3.09 -15.10 -27.65
N VAL A 678 -3.15 -13.77 -27.51
CA VAL A 678 -4.41 -13.01 -27.57
C VAL A 678 -5.06 -13.13 -28.96
N ARG A 679 -4.28 -13.03 -30.05
CA ARG A 679 -4.78 -13.18 -31.43
C ARG A 679 -5.33 -14.58 -31.71
N ALA A 680 -4.79 -15.62 -31.07
CA ALA A 680 -5.27 -16.98 -31.23
C ALA A 680 -6.70 -17.17 -30.69
N VAL A 681 -7.09 -16.38 -29.68
CA VAL A 681 -8.44 -16.40 -29.09
C VAL A 681 -9.36 -15.40 -29.79
N TRP A 682 -8.92 -14.15 -29.98
CA TRP A 682 -9.72 -13.07 -30.56
C TRP A 682 -9.05 -12.43 -31.79
N PRO A 683 -8.98 -13.13 -32.94
CA PRO A 683 -8.28 -12.65 -34.13
C PRO A 683 -8.87 -11.34 -34.68
N ALA A 684 -10.18 -11.13 -34.54
CA ALA A 684 -10.87 -9.91 -34.98
C ALA A 684 -10.40 -8.63 -34.24
N LEU A 685 -9.78 -8.77 -33.06
CA LEU A 685 -9.31 -7.65 -32.24
C LEU A 685 -7.82 -7.34 -32.45
N SER A 686 -7.17 -7.97 -33.43
CA SER A 686 -5.72 -7.83 -33.68
C SER A 686 -5.26 -6.37 -33.83
N ARG A 687 -6.09 -5.48 -34.40
CA ARG A 687 -5.76 -4.06 -34.60
C ARG A 687 -5.77 -3.24 -33.31
N ARG A 688 -6.37 -3.75 -32.23
CA ARG A 688 -6.41 -3.08 -30.91
C ARG A 688 -5.27 -3.52 -29.98
N ILE A 689 -4.48 -4.51 -30.39
CA ILE A 689 -3.37 -5.02 -29.60
C ILE A 689 -2.19 -4.07 -29.70
N ALA A 690 -1.77 -3.50 -28.57
CA ALA A 690 -0.59 -2.67 -28.44
C ALA A 690 0.49 -3.41 -27.64
N ILE A 691 1.65 -3.64 -28.24
CA ILE A 691 2.80 -4.23 -27.55
C ILE A 691 3.56 -3.09 -26.84
N ARG A 692 3.62 -3.12 -25.51
CA ARG A 692 4.31 -2.13 -24.67
C ARG A 692 5.18 -2.85 -23.64
N PRO A 693 6.39 -3.31 -23.99
CA PRO A 693 7.26 -4.04 -23.07
C PRO A 693 7.59 -3.22 -21.81
N HIS A 694 7.65 -3.85 -20.64
CA HIS A 694 8.12 -3.17 -19.43
C HIS A 694 9.64 -2.92 -19.49
N ALA A 695 10.08 -1.84 -18.84
CA ALA A 695 11.49 -1.55 -18.60
C ALA A 695 11.94 -2.13 -17.25
N LEU A 696 13.25 -2.29 -17.07
CA LEU A 696 13.79 -2.57 -15.74
C LEU A 696 13.71 -1.29 -14.88
N PRO A 697 13.26 -1.38 -13.62
CA PRO A 697 13.19 -0.22 -12.73
C PRO A 697 14.56 0.39 -12.41
N GLN A 698 15.61 -0.43 -12.48
CA GLN A 698 16.98 -0.03 -12.19
C GLN A 698 17.97 -0.67 -13.17
N THR A 699 19.07 0.04 -13.41
CA THR A 699 20.20 -0.51 -14.18
C THR A 699 21.06 -1.32 -13.24
N LEU A 700 21.33 -2.58 -13.59
CA LEU A 700 22.24 -3.45 -12.84
C LEU A 700 23.66 -3.32 -13.40
N PRO A 701 24.70 -3.30 -12.55
CA PRO A 701 26.08 -3.32 -13.02
C PRO A 701 26.39 -4.66 -13.68
N VAL A 702 27.25 -4.60 -14.71
CA VAL A 702 27.77 -5.80 -15.37
C VAL A 702 28.69 -6.53 -14.41
N ILE A 703 28.51 -7.84 -14.30
CA ILE A 703 29.34 -8.71 -13.47
C ILE A 703 30.53 -9.17 -14.30
N GLU A 704 31.73 -9.04 -13.76
CA GLU A 704 32.92 -9.59 -14.41
C GLU A 704 32.80 -11.11 -14.51
N PRO A 705 32.98 -11.69 -15.71
CA PRO A 705 32.92 -13.13 -15.87
C PRO A 705 34.05 -13.78 -15.05
N PRO A 706 33.78 -14.93 -14.41
CA PRO A 706 34.78 -15.62 -13.60
C PRO A 706 35.99 -16.07 -14.44
N ALA A 707 37.13 -16.24 -13.77
CA ALA A 707 38.40 -16.57 -14.42
C ALA A 707 38.28 -17.84 -15.33
N PRO A 708 38.97 -17.86 -16.48
CA PRO A 708 38.95 -19.01 -17.40
C PRO A 708 39.27 -20.32 -16.67
N GLY A 709 38.40 -21.34 -16.81
CA GLY A 709 38.56 -22.66 -16.18
C GLY A 709 37.92 -22.83 -14.79
N ALA A 710 37.17 -21.85 -14.29
CA ALA A 710 36.30 -22.02 -13.12
C ALA A 710 35.22 -23.09 -13.37
N ALA A 711 34.83 -23.82 -12.33
CA ALA A 711 33.71 -24.77 -12.44
C ALA A 711 32.41 -23.98 -12.70
N PRO A 712 31.55 -24.41 -13.63
CA PRO A 712 30.31 -23.69 -13.90
C PRO A 712 29.39 -23.74 -12.67
N VAL A 713 28.99 -22.59 -12.16
CA VAL A 713 27.93 -22.44 -11.16
C VAL A 713 26.72 -21.80 -11.81
N ILE A 714 25.59 -22.50 -11.75
CA ILE A 714 24.31 -22.06 -12.30
C ILE A 714 23.55 -21.32 -11.19
N GLY A 715 23.28 -20.04 -11.42
CA GLY A 715 22.36 -19.24 -10.62
C GLY A 715 20.94 -19.38 -11.12
N VAL A 716 19.98 -19.58 -10.23
CA VAL A 716 18.55 -19.46 -10.54
C VAL A 716 17.98 -18.32 -9.73
N LEU A 717 17.29 -17.40 -10.39
CA LEU A 717 16.76 -16.18 -9.77
C LEU A 717 15.24 -16.24 -9.63
N GLY A 718 14.72 -15.87 -8.45
CA GLY A 718 13.30 -15.69 -8.19
C GLY A 718 12.63 -16.79 -7.38
N ASN A 719 11.34 -16.58 -7.09
CA ASN A 719 10.50 -17.56 -6.40
C ASN A 719 9.98 -18.61 -7.39
N ILE A 720 10.47 -19.86 -7.30
CA ILE A 720 10.26 -20.94 -8.26
C ILE A 720 9.10 -21.84 -7.84
N GLY A 721 7.93 -21.61 -8.46
CA GLY A 721 6.76 -22.48 -8.38
C GLY A 721 6.73 -23.59 -9.45
N ARG A 722 5.66 -24.39 -9.47
CA ARG A 722 5.43 -25.44 -10.49
C ARG A 722 5.59 -24.88 -11.92
N GLN A 723 4.87 -23.80 -12.21
CA GLN A 723 4.84 -23.14 -13.52
C GLN A 723 6.18 -22.47 -13.89
N LYS A 724 6.98 -22.09 -12.89
CA LYS A 724 8.33 -21.55 -13.09
C LYS A 724 9.41 -22.64 -13.16
N GLY A 725 9.02 -23.91 -13.26
CA GLY A 725 9.94 -25.02 -13.48
C GLY A 725 10.53 -25.65 -12.23
N ALA A 726 9.88 -25.59 -11.07
CA ALA A 726 10.39 -26.21 -9.84
C ALA A 726 10.72 -27.71 -10.01
N ALA A 727 9.91 -28.45 -10.79
CA ALA A 727 10.17 -29.85 -11.12
C ALA A 727 11.42 -30.03 -12.00
N VAL A 728 11.62 -29.13 -12.98
CA VAL A 728 12.79 -29.11 -13.87
C VAL A 728 14.04 -28.84 -13.04
N LEU A 729 13.99 -27.84 -12.16
CA LEU A 729 15.09 -27.48 -11.27
C LEU A 729 15.46 -28.62 -10.32
N GLN A 730 14.47 -29.28 -9.73
CA GLN A 730 14.69 -30.45 -8.87
C GLN A 730 15.38 -31.60 -9.63
N THR A 731 14.91 -31.91 -10.84
CA THR A 731 15.49 -32.97 -11.68
C THR A 731 16.90 -32.61 -12.14
N LEU A 732 17.13 -31.36 -12.55
CA LEU A 732 18.44 -30.84 -12.90
C LEU A 732 19.42 -30.97 -11.73
N ALA A 733 19.03 -30.52 -10.53
CA ALA A 733 19.85 -30.60 -9.33
C ALA A 733 20.28 -32.04 -9.00
N ARG A 734 19.35 -33.01 -9.11
CA ARG A 734 19.66 -34.43 -8.89
C ARG A 734 20.63 -34.98 -9.92
N ARG A 735 20.50 -34.59 -11.19
CA ARG A 735 21.41 -35.01 -12.27
C ARG A 735 22.82 -34.44 -12.11
N LEU A 736 22.91 -33.20 -11.60
CA LEU A 736 24.18 -32.56 -11.27
C LEU A 736 24.88 -33.28 -10.09
N GLU A 737 24.14 -33.66 -9.04
CA GLU A 737 24.67 -34.45 -7.92
C GLU A 737 25.09 -35.87 -8.35
N SER A 738 24.30 -36.54 -9.20
CA SER A 738 24.55 -37.93 -9.58
C SER A 738 25.65 -38.10 -10.64
N GLY A 739 26.29 -37.01 -11.09
CA GLY A 739 27.30 -37.05 -12.15
C GLY A 739 26.75 -37.33 -13.56
N ALA A 740 25.43 -37.41 -13.75
CA ALA A 740 24.79 -37.82 -15.00
C ALA A 740 24.96 -36.81 -16.16
N ALA A 741 25.54 -35.62 -15.91
CA ALA A 741 26.05 -34.75 -16.96
C ALA A 741 27.22 -35.38 -17.76
N GLN A 742 27.84 -36.45 -17.22
CA GLN A 742 28.99 -37.14 -17.82
C GLN A 742 28.60 -38.28 -18.79
N ASP A 743 27.36 -38.78 -18.75
CA ASP A 743 26.94 -39.97 -19.53
C ASP A 743 26.21 -39.66 -20.84
N LEU A 744 25.77 -38.42 -21.06
CA LEU A 744 25.00 -38.03 -22.26
C LEU A 744 25.87 -37.80 -23.51
N THR A 745 27.19 -37.82 -23.39
CA THR A 745 28.15 -37.65 -24.49
C THR A 745 28.70 -38.95 -25.07
N SER A 746 28.33 -40.11 -24.51
CA SER A 746 28.85 -41.41 -24.96
C SER A 746 27.93 -42.09 -25.97
N GLY A 747 27.75 -41.47 -27.14
CA GLY A 747 27.37 -42.21 -28.34
C GLY A 747 28.54 -43.07 -28.79
N GLY A 748 28.67 -44.28 -28.23
CA GLY A 748 29.69 -45.26 -28.61
C GLY A 748 30.34 -45.96 -27.42
N GLN A 749 29.79 -47.12 -27.04
CA GLN A 749 30.51 -48.08 -26.22
C GLN A 749 31.70 -48.60 -27.05
N ASN A 750 32.93 -48.45 -26.53
CA ASN A 750 34.21 -49.07 -26.96
C ASN A 750 35.33 -48.10 -27.39
N ALA A 751 35.81 -47.23 -26.49
CA ALA A 751 37.14 -46.62 -26.62
C ALA A 751 37.97 -46.80 -25.31
N PRO A 752 39.28 -47.14 -25.38
CA PRO A 752 40.12 -47.41 -24.21
C PRO A 752 40.40 -46.17 -23.36
N ALA A 753 40.66 -46.40 -22.07
CA ALA A 753 40.66 -45.41 -20.98
C ALA A 753 41.79 -44.35 -20.99
N GLN A 754 42.58 -44.21 -22.06
CA GLN A 754 43.77 -43.35 -22.10
C GLN A 754 43.63 -42.05 -22.90
N ASP A 755 42.56 -41.87 -23.68
CA ASP A 755 42.30 -40.64 -24.48
C ASP A 755 41.10 -39.81 -23.96
N ARG A 756 40.72 -39.95 -22.68
CA ARG A 756 39.64 -39.10 -22.12
C ARG A 756 40.12 -37.64 -22.00
N PRO A 757 39.48 -36.66 -22.66
CA PRO A 757 39.83 -35.26 -22.48
C PRO A 757 39.62 -34.84 -21.02
N ASN A 758 40.35 -33.81 -20.62
CA ASN A 758 40.49 -33.26 -19.28
C ASN A 758 39.13 -33.20 -18.52
N ARG A 759 39.05 -33.84 -17.35
CA ARG A 759 37.85 -33.94 -16.51
C ARG A 759 37.27 -32.56 -16.20
N THR A 760 36.09 -32.23 -16.74
CA THR A 760 35.32 -31.03 -16.35
C THR A 760 34.87 -31.15 -14.89
N LYS A 761 35.11 -30.10 -14.08
CA LYS A 761 34.64 -30.01 -12.70
C LYS A 761 33.09 -30.03 -12.67
N PRO A 762 32.44 -30.68 -11.70
CA PRO A 762 30.98 -30.77 -11.64
C PRO A 762 30.36 -29.37 -11.49
N ALA A 763 29.26 -29.13 -12.20
CA ALA A 763 28.58 -27.84 -12.15
C ALA A 763 27.84 -27.65 -10.81
N GLY A 764 27.99 -26.49 -10.18
CA GLY A 764 27.26 -26.09 -8.99
C GLY A 764 25.88 -25.49 -9.33
N LEU A 765 24.96 -25.47 -8.37
CA LEU A 765 23.64 -24.85 -8.51
C LEU A 765 23.30 -24.05 -7.25
N VAL A 766 22.89 -22.80 -7.45
CA VAL A 766 22.48 -21.88 -6.38
C VAL A 766 21.15 -21.23 -6.75
N LEU A 767 20.20 -21.26 -5.81
CA LEU A 767 18.90 -20.59 -5.94
C LEU A 767 18.92 -19.30 -5.12
N ILE A 768 18.86 -18.17 -5.81
CA ILE A 768 18.61 -16.84 -5.24
C ILE A 768 17.11 -16.57 -5.30
N GLY A 769 16.44 -16.86 -4.19
CA GLY A 769 14.98 -16.88 -4.08
C GLY A 769 14.52 -18.10 -3.29
N ASN A 770 13.23 -18.40 -3.36
CA ASN A 770 12.65 -19.59 -2.72
C ASN A 770 12.12 -20.57 -3.76
N ILE A 771 12.06 -21.85 -3.42
CA ILE A 771 11.34 -22.88 -4.20
C ILE A 771 10.06 -23.30 -3.49
N ASP A 772 9.03 -23.68 -4.24
CA ASP A 772 7.83 -24.27 -3.67
C ASP A 772 8.22 -25.52 -2.82
N PRO A 773 7.85 -25.57 -1.52
CA PRO A 773 8.19 -26.67 -0.61
C PRO A 773 7.70 -28.06 -1.07
N ALA A 774 6.82 -28.11 -2.06
CA ALA A 774 6.45 -29.35 -2.72
C ALA A 774 7.65 -30.04 -3.40
N TYR A 775 8.64 -29.27 -3.86
CA TYR A 775 9.79 -29.72 -4.64
C TYR A 775 11.08 -29.60 -3.82
N ALA A 776 11.44 -30.65 -3.08
CA ALA A 776 12.66 -30.67 -2.29
C ALA A 776 13.91 -30.69 -3.18
N LEU A 777 14.77 -29.69 -3.03
CA LEU A 777 16.10 -29.68 -3.63
C LEU A 777 17.08 -30.54 -2.81
N PRO A 778 18.11 -31.09 -3.44
CA PRO A 778 19.19 -31.77 -2.72
C PRO A 778 19.97 -30.83 -1.79
N LYS A 779 20.66 -31.38 -0.80
CA LYS A 779 21.41 -30.59 0.21
C LYS A 779 22.60 -29.83 -0.39
N SER A 780 23.12 -30.26 -1.53
CA SER A 780 24.20 -29.56 -2.23
C SER A 780 23.75 -28.21 -2.84
N VAL A 781 22.45 -28.01 -3.04
CA VAL A 781 21.92 -26.77 -3.63
C VAL A 781 21.71 -25.75 -2.53
N LEU A 782 22.43 -24.64 -2.61
CA LEU A 782 22.24 -23.51 -1.72
C LEU A 782 20.96 -22.75 -2.11
N VAL A 783 20.08 -22.53 -1.14
CA VAL A 783 18.89 -21.69 -1.29
C VAL A 783 19.08 -20.45 -0.43
N HIS A 784 19.27 -19.29 -1.07
CA HIS A 784 19.57 -18.03 -0.38
C HIS A 784 18.34 -17.43 0.32
N GLY A 785 17.15 -17.53 -0.30
CA GLY A 785 15.95 -16.80 0.14
C GLY A 785 15.72 -15.51 -0.64
N ASP A 786 14.83 -14.65 -0.14
CA ASP A 786 14.41 -13.43 -0.84
C ASP A 786 15.58 -12.46 -1.09
N TYR A 787 15.46 -11.65 -2.15
CA TYR A 787 16.46 -10.69 -2.59
C TYR A 787 15.76 -9.41 -3.09
N ILE A 788 16.46 -8.28 -3.07
CA ILE A 788 16.09 -7.11 -3.87
C ILE A 788 16.99 -7.02 -5.10
N PRO A 789 16.55 -6.42 -6.22
CA PRO A 789 17.36 -6.40 -7.44
C PRO A 789 18.78 -5.83 -7.26
N ALA A 790 18.99 -4.92 -6.31
CA ALA A 790 20.31 -4.38 -5.97
C ALA A 790 21.30 -5.43 -5.41
N ASP A 791 20.81 -6.54 -4.84
CA ASP A 791 21.64 -7.60 -4.23
C ASP A 791 22.27 -8.52 -5.30
N ILE A 792 21.70 -8.56 -6.52
CA ILE A 792 22.06 -9.55 -7.55
C ILE A 792 23.57 -9.61 -7.85
N PRO A 793 24.28 -8.49 -8.06
CA PRO A 793 25.71 -8.51 -8.38
C PRO A 793 26.56 -9.10 -7.26
N GLU A 794 26.29 -8.72 -6.00
CA GLU A 794 27.03 -9.23 -4.85
C GLU A 794 26.75 -10.72 -4.63
N LEU A 795 25.49 -11.13 -4.72
CA LEU A 795 25.11 -12.54 -4.55
C LEU A 795 25.73 -13.43 -5.62
N ALA A 796 25.78 -12.95 -6.86
CA ALA A 796 26.44 -13.64 -7.94
C ALA A 796 27.94 -13.79 -7.72
N ALA A 797 28.63 -12.71 -7.29
CA ALA A 797 30.05 -12.78 -6.95
C ALA A 797 30.31 -13.73 -5.77
N ARG A 798 29.52 -13.61 -4.69
CA ARG A 798 29.63 -14.43 -3.47
C ARG A 798 29.48 -15.92 -3.77
N HIS A 799 28.56 -16.27 -4.65
CA HIS A 799 28.26 -17.65 -5.00
C HIS A 799 29.04 -18.14 -6.23
N GLY A 800 29.91 -17.30 -6.80
CA GLY A 800 30.70 -17.63 -7.99
C GLY A 800 29.84 -17.98 -9.21
N ILE A 801 28.68 -17.32 -9.36
CA ILE A 801 27.72 -17.59 -10.43
C ILE A 801 28.36 -17.27 -11.78
N THR A 802 28.30 -18.25 -12.67
CA THR A 802 28.91 -18.21 -14.01
C THR A 802 27.86 -18.12 -15.12
N HIS A 803 26.67 -18.69 -14.86
CA HIS A 803 25.55 -18.78 -15.80
C HIS A 803 24.26 -18.57 -15.03
N TRP A 804 23.29 -17.92 -15.63
CA TRP A 804 21.93 -17.84 -15.11
C TRP A 804 21.03 -18.84 -15.80
N LEU A 805 20.04 -19.34 -15.06
CA LEU A 805 18.97 -20.18 -15.58
C LEU A 805 17.60 -19.61 -15.16
N ILE A 806 16.75 -19.41 -16.15
CA ILE A 806 15.32 -19.11 -15.98
C ILE A 806 14.52 -20.36 -16.42
N PRO A 807 14.14 -21.25 -15.48
CA PRO A 807 13.56 -22.55 -15.82
C PRO A 807 12.05 -22.51 -16.12
N SER A 808 11.51 -21.34 -16.50
CA SER A 808 10.07 -21.14 -16.62
C SER A 808 9.46 -21.93 -17.78
N ILE A 809 8.52 -22.82 -17.48
CA ILE A 809 7.94 -23.79 -18.43
C ILE A 809 6.62 -23.33 -19.05
N TRP A 810 6.17 -22.13 -18.71
CA TRP A 810 4.98 -21.49 -19.26
C TRP A 810 5.40 -20.22 -20.01
N PRO A 811 4.67 -19.79 -21.04
CA PRO A 811 4.97 -18.52 -21.68
C PRO A 811 4.71 -17.40 -20.67
N GLU A 812 5.74 -16.69 -20.22
CA GLU A 812 5.52 -15.52 -19.36
C GLU A 812 5.04 -14.35 -20.23
N THR A 813 4.12 -13.54 -19.71
CA THR A 813 3.69 -12.30 -20.36
C THR A 813 4.83 -11.28 -20.41
N PHE A 814 5.60 -11.24 -19.31
CA PHE A 814 6.85 -10.53 -19.11
C PHE A 814 7.66 -11.20 -18.00
N SER A 815 8.99 -11.12 -18.07
CA SER A 815 9.89 -11.73 -17.08
C SER A 815 10.94 -10.76 -16.54
N TYR A 816 10.70 -10.19 -15.35
CA TYR A 816 11.67 -9.33 -14.66
C TYR A 816 12.99 -10.07 -14.41
N THR A 817 12.92 -11.29 -13.86
CA THR A 817 14.11 -12.12 -13.55
C THR A 817 14.96 -12.41 -14.78
N THR A 818 14.33 -12.59 -15.97
CA THR A 818 15.09 -12.79 -17.22
C THR A 818 15.87 -11.53 -17.60
N ARG A 819 15.25 -10.35 -17.49
CA ARG A 819 15.92 -9.10 -17.82
C ARG A 819 16.97 -8.71 -16.78
N GLU A 820 16.69 -8.94 -15.51
CA GLU A 820 17.65 -8.74 -14.41
C GLU A 820 18.91 -9.58 -14.63
N THR A 821 18.75 -10.88 -14.95
CA THR A 821 19.88 -11.77 -15.22
C THR A 821 20.61 -11.42 -16.52
N LEU A 822 19.89 -11.02 -17.58
CA LEU A 822 20.52 -10.55 -18.82
C LEU A 822 21.34 -9.29 -18.61
N ALA A 823 20.86 -8.35 -17.78
CA ALA A 823 21.54 -7.10 -17.48
C ALA A 823 22.89 -7.31 -16.76
N THR A 824 23.10 -8.46 -16.09
CA THR A 824 24.39 -8.75 -15.45
C THR A 824 25.51 -9.08 -16.44
N GLY A 825 25.20 -9.30 -17.72
CA GLY A 825 26.17 -9.65 -18.76
C GLY A 825 26.64 -11.12 -18.76
N LEU A 826 26.23 -11.94 -17.79
CA LEU A 826 26.55 -13.38 -17.76
C LEU A 826 25.65 -14.15 -18.74
N PRO A 827 26.07 -15.33 -19.25
CA PRO A 827 25.21 -16.16 -20.07
C PRO A 827 23.89 -16.53 -19.37
N VAL A 828 22.75 -16.33 -20.04
CA VAL A 828 21.41 -16.60 -19.50
C VAL A 828 20.69 -17.65 -20.32
N LEU A 829 20.44 -18.81 -19.72
CA LEU A 829 19.66 -19.88 -20.32
C LEU A 829 18.19 -19.72 -19.94
N ALA A 830 17.29 -19.75 -20.92
CA ALA A 830 15.85 -19.79 -20.68
C ALA A 830 15.14 -20.62 -21.76
N PHE A 831 13.99 -21.20 -21.42
CA PHE A 831 13.18 -21.89 -22.43
C PHE A 831 12.65 -20.91 -23.48
N ASP A 832 12.72 -21.30 -24.76
CA ASP A 832 12.35 -20.46 -25.89
C ASP A 832 10.83 -20.40 -26.11
N ILE A 833 10.14 -19.89 -25.11
CA ILE A 833 8.68 -19.69 -25.08
C ILE A 833 8.38 -18.35 -24.41
N GLY A 834 7.25 -17.72 -24.74
CA GLY A 834 6.81 -16.49 -24.08
C GLY A 834 7.78 -15.32 -24.19
N ALA A 835 7.58 -14.32 -23.32
CA ALA A 835 8.42 -13.14 -23.25
C ALA A 835 9.86 -13.45 -22.80
N GLN A 836 10.06 -14.48 -21.97
CA GLN A 836 11.39 -14.88 -21.55
C GLN A 836 12.22 -15.41 -22.72
N GLY A 837 11.61 -16.22 -23.61
CA GLY A 837 12.25 -16.74 -24.81
C GLY A 837 12.63 -15.63 -25.78
N GLU A 838 11.73 -14.67 -26.00
CA GLU A 838 12.01 -13.47 -26.81
C GLU A 838 13.18 -12.66 -26.24
N ALA A 839 13.20 -12.44 -24.92
CA ALA A 839 14.25 -11.67 -24.26
C ALA A 839 15.62 -12.34 -24.42
N VAL A 840 15.73 -13.65 -24.19
CA VAL A 840 17.01 -14.35 -24.37
C VAL A 840 17.43 -14.47 -25.84
N ARG A 841 16.48 -14.56 -26.78
CA ARG A 841 16.81 -14.58 -28.22
C ARG A 841 17.36 -13.24 -28.71
N ALA A 842 16.86 -12.15 -28.15
CA ALA A 842 17.25 -10.79 -28.54
C ALA A 842 18.57 -10.34 -27.89
N ALA A 843 18.99 -10.95 -26.78
CA ALA A 843 20.16 -10.54 -26.02
C ALA A 843 21.45 -11.27 -26.46
N PRO A 844 22.60 -10.57 -26.51
CA PRO A 844 23.87 -11.17 -26.95
C PRO A 844 24.40 -12.27 -26.02
N ASN A 845 24.08 -12.19 -24.73
CA ASN A 845 24.40 -13.17 -23.70
C ASN A 845 23.25 -14.15 -23.42
N GLY A 846 22.18 -14.13 -24.23
CA GLY A 846 21.04 -15.03 -24.07
C GLY A 846 21.21 -16.35 -24.83
N VAL A 847 20.74 -17.44 -24.23
CA VAL A 847 20.85 -18.81 -24.75
C VAL A 847 19.47 -19.47 -24.74
N PRO A 848 18.72 -19.40 -25.84
CA PRO A 848 17.40 -20.01 -25.94
C PRO A 848 17.50 -21.54 -25.92
N VAL A 849 16.75 -22.17 -25.01
CA VAL A 849 16.69 -23.62 -24.84
C VAL A 849 15.35 -24.14 -25.37
N PRO A 850 15.32 -25.15 -26.25
CA PRO A 850 14.05 -25.68 -26.76
C PRO A 850 13.27 -26.38 -25.64
N LEU A 851 11.99 -26.03 -25.50
CA LEU A 851 11.03 -26.78 -24.69
C LEU A 851 10.14 -27.60 -25.65
N ARG A 852 10.23 -28.93 -25.61
CA ARG A 852 9.36 -29.77 -26.45
C ARG A 852 7.95 -29.84 -25.87
N SER A 853 6.95 -29.66 -26.73
CA SER A 853 5.57 -30.08 -26.46
C SER A 853 5.50 -31.60 -26.64
N THR A 854 5.59 -32.33 -25.54
CA THR A 854 5.54 -33.79 -25.54
C THR A 854 4.10 -34.31 -25.54
N GLY A 855 3.90 -35.53 -26.07
CA GLY A 855 2.61 -36.21 -26.02
C GLY A 855 2.21 -36.57 -24.57
N PRO A 856 0.92 -36.91 -24.32
CA PRO A 856 0.50 -37.38 -22.99
C PRO A 856 1.32 -38.62 -22.57
N GLY A 857 1.98 -38.56 -21.41
CA GLY A 857 2.74 -39.69 -20.82
C GLY A 857 4.27 -39.68 -21.06
N GLU A 858 4.81 -38.74 -21.83
CA GLU A 858 6.26 -38.56 -22.01
C GLU A 858 6.90 -37.74 -20.87
N ASP A 859 8.16 -38.01 -20.51
CA ASP A 859 8.89 -37.32 -19.44
C ASP A 859 9.36 -35.91 -19.87
N ALA A 860 8.41 -34.97 -19.90
CA ALA A 860 8.66 -33.57 -20.24
C ALA A 860 9.71 -32.92 -19.33
N VAL A 861 9.69 -33.24 -18.03
CA VAL A 861 10.61 -32.67 -17.04
C VAL A 861 12.04 -33.16 -17.25
N GLY A 862 12.22 -34.46 -17.49
CA GLY A 862 13.52 -35.05 -17.77
C GLY A 862 14.12 -34.58 -19.10
N PHE A 863 13.29 -34.38 -20.13
CA PHE A 863 13.74 -33.80 -21.39
C PHE A 863 14.18 -32.34 -21.19
N ALA A 864 13.37 -31.52 -20.51
CA ALA A 864 13.69 -30.13 -20.23
C ALA A 864 15.02 -29.97 -19.46
N ALA A 865 15.25 -30.82 -18.44
CA ALA A 865 16.52 -30.85 -17.72
C ALA A 865 17.70 -31.31 -18.59
N ALA A 866 17.49 -32.26 -19.52
CA ALA A 866 18.53 -32.69 -20.46
C ALA A 866 18.90 -31.59 -21.45
N ALA A 867 17.92 -30.85 -21.97
CA ALA A 867 18.13 -29.74 -22.90
C ALA A 867 18.96 -28.61 -22.25
N ILE A 868 18.70 -28.29 -20.97
CA ILE A 868 19.50 -27.32 -20.22
C ILE A 868 20.96 -27.79 -20.10
N LEU A 869 21.19 -29.05 -19.74
CA LEU A 869 22.55 -29.60 -19.64
C LEU A 869 23.28 -29.60 -20.98
N ALA A 870 22.59 -29.95 -22.07
CA ALA A 870 23.16 -29.90 -23.41
C ALA A 870 23.55 -28.47 -23.82
N ALA A 871 22.71 -27.48 -23.51
CA ALA A 871 23.01 -26.07 -23.78
C ALA A 871 24.21 -25.56 -22.96
N LEU A 872 24.32 -25.94 -21.67
CA LEU A 872 25.47 -25.60 -20.82
C LEU A 872 26.79 -26.19 -21.34
N ASN A 873 26.77 -27.45 -21.79
CA ASN A 873 27.94 -28.10 -22.37
C ASN A 873 28.36 -27.40 -23.68
N GLY A 874 27.40 -27.04 -24.54
CA GLY A 874 27.69 -26.33 -25.80
C GLY A 874 28.28 -24.93 -25.60
N LEU A 875 28.09 -24.29 -24.45
CA LEU A 875 28.75 -23.03 -24.09
C LEU A 875 30.19 -23.24 -23.63
N SER A 876 30.46 -24.36 -22.96
CA SER A 876 31.80 -24.73 -22.50
C SER A 876 32.74 -25.04 -23.67
N ASP A 877 32.19 -25.55 -24.78
CA ASP A 877 32.93 -25.82 -26.02
C ASP A 877 33.14 -24.58 -26.91
N ARG A 878 32.45 -23.46 -26.63
CA ARG A 878 32.47 -22.21 -27.40
C ARG A 878 33.32 -21.10 -26.76
N ALA A 879 34.37 -21.46 -26.00
CA ALA A 879 35.24 -20.52 -25.28
C ALA A 879 36.08 -19.54 -26.15
N GLU A 880 35.57 -19.13 -27.31
CA GLU A 880 36.02 -17.99 -28.13
C GLU A 880 34.79 -17.15 -28.53
N LEU A 881 34.18 -16.44 -27.58
CA LEU A 881 33.34 -15.28 -27.91
C LEU A 881 34.22 -14.02 -27.81
N PRO A 882 34.26 -13.14 -28.82
CA PRO A 882 35.04 -11.91 -28.75
C PRO A 882 34.47 -10.98 -27.66
N PRO A 883 35.31 -10.14 -27.02
CA PRO A 883 34.88 -9.24 -25.97
C PRO A 883 33.75 -8.32 -26.46
N ALA A 884 32.81 -8.03 -25.57
CA ALA A 884 31.68 -7.13 -25.81
C ALA A 884 32.19 -5.80 -26.39
N ALA A 885 31.71 -5.44 -27.58
CA ALA A 885 31.96 -4.12 -28.13
C ALA A 885 31.34 -3.06 -27.20
N ALA A 886 32.13 -2.04 -26.87
CA ALA A 886 31.69 -0.90 -26.06
C ALA A 886 30.41 -0.28 -26.66
N PRO A 887 29.47 0.22 -25.82
CA PRO A 887 28.27 0.85 -26.31
C PRO A 887 28.63 2.03 -27.21
N ALA A 888 28.07 2.06 -28.41
CA ALA A 888 28.20 3.19 -29.31
C ALA A 888 27.71 4.46 -28.61
N SER A 889 28.53 5.51 -28.63
CA SER A 889 28.17 6.86 -28.21
C SER A 889 26.82 7.26 -28.81
N PRO A 890 25.91 7.92 -28.06
CA PRO A 890 24.69 8.44 -28.65
C PRO A 890 25.07 9.41 -29.76
N ALA A 891 24.55 9.16 -30.96
CA ALA A 891 24.71 10.05 -32.09
C ALA A 891 24.20 11.45 -31.72
N GLU A 892 25.05 12.45 -31.88
CA GLU A 892 24.66 13.84 -31.86
C GLU A 892 23.50 14.04 -32.84
N LYS A 893 22.41 14.63 -32.34
CA LYS A 893 21.36 15.18 -33.19
C LYS A 893 21.97 16.30 -34.01
N GLU A 894 22.18 16.09 -35.30
CA GLU A 894 22.21 17.20 -36.25
C GLU A 894 20.81 17.84 -36.34
N PRO A 895 20.72 19.17 -36.41
CA PRO A 895 19.45 19.87 -36.44
C PRO A 895 18.93 19.98 -37.88
N SER A 896 17.70 19.50 -38.11
CA SER A 896 16.80 19.99 -39.15
C SER A 896 15.35 19.77 -38.75
#